data_AF-A0A3A0CM80-F1
#
_entry.id   AF-A0A3A0CM80-F1
#
_cell.length_a   1.000
_cell.length_b   1.000
_cell.length_c   1.000
_cell.angle_alpha   90.00
_cell.angle_beta   90.00
_cell.angle_gamma   90.00
#
_symmetry.space_group_name_H-M   'P 1'
#
loop_
_entity.id
_entity.type
_entity.pdbx_description
1 polymer ?
#
loop_
_entity_poly.entity_id
_entity_poly.type
_entity_poly.pdbx_seq_one_letter_code
_entity_poly.pdbx_strand_id
1 'polypeptide(L)'
;MKRRIPVVLAITWAVGSWTSSLGVAAESESPSAAADRRILVVRHEVPPPTLEIWRSLSEMRIPLPGFRADLTQPSLPASPASLPHDPLRPNVRKAAEHIVTRLAFDGLLATLEAAIDILGVAEFGAGEPADLELLRRIGLPVDLLPYFAAPGAHDGQAYSVVREVLRRKISRQPRERIRADLDLIPFQFRKSHPGFRATADSGGNAIGLFRFQFTRGDYWRGRGDGSALDIARQIVAAAPDAEYIASVEDRFVDPLLGFARQWNLSRPRQLTIITEPLPVSQWAQDNGKAGVISSPGVGDAATSTRLTLATLAPRYACRGEEGTLFVPGETFLLGGLAAAGHTVVQSPLLFQGGNVLIAEYPANGERTLLLGEAEVHRNVALGLTRDQVIEAFRIEFDAQRVEVLPAASYHIDYEVSVRAGPDRLIAFVNDARAAMIIVLRLGAKALNRAGLLDSTRLDEALRSLESASLAEFLRIVGPVVDGCAVAPGNYPESLTRHFSTGLSDSGVGNLQRFLLALDLATVASAGRAPPSDPALAEYLSTFIRRDADRSGIKSRLETLGFMVVPIPSLAEEDLSLNYLNGIHTKDMYLMPAAGGFYVELDAASTRAFSDALGPGVRIVPITCGESQRRLGAVRCAVAAYQGTAPVTVPPGG
;
A
#
# COMPACT_ATOMS: atom_id res chain seq x y z
N MET A 1 18.32 -33.58 -49.60
CA MET A 1 18.73 -32.92 -50.86
C MET A 1 18.24 -31.49 -50.84
N LYS A 2 19.16 -30.51 -51.02
CA LYS A 2 19.03 -29.14 -51.59
C LYS A 2 17.80 -28.28 -51.21
N ARG A 3 17.86 -26.98 -50.92
CA ARG A 3 18.90 -25.93 -50.77
C ARG A 3 18.13 -24.69 -50.26
N ARG A 4 18.81 -23.84 -49.49
CA ARG A 4 18.36 -22.52 -49.02
C ARG A 4 18.14 -21.54 -50.19
N ILE A 5 17.23 -20.58 -50.00
CA ILE A 5 17.11 -19.34 -50.79
C ILE A 5 17.16 -18.16 -49.79
N PRO A 6 18.10 -17.20 -49.94
CA PRO A 6 17.97 -15.88 -49.34
C PRO A 6 17.51 -14.86 -50.40
N VAL A 7 16.58 -13.98 -50.03
CA VAL A 7 16.21 -12.82 -50.84
C VAL A 7 16.90 -11.60 -50.25
N VAL A 8 17.85 -11.07 -51.00
CA VAL A 8 18.46 -9.74 -50.83
C VAL A 8 17.82 -8.86 -51.88
N LEU A 9 17.12 -7.80 -51.45
CA LEU A 9 16.64 -6.75 -52.35
C LEU A 9 17.58 -5.54 -52.21
N ALA A 10 18.33 -5.27 -53.26
CA ALA A 10 19.07 -4.03 -53.45
C ALA A 10 18.20 -3.07 -54.27
N ILE A 11 17.94 -1.87 -53.76
CA ILE A 11 17.35 -0.78 -54.53
C ILE A 11 18.38 0.35 -54.59
N THR A 12 18.79 0.63 -55.82
CA THR A 12 19.68 1.69 -56.28
C THR A 12 19.09 3.08 -56.05
N TRP A 13 19.90 4.01 -55.55
CA TRP A 13 19.60 5.45 -55.58
C TRP A 13 20.54 6.15 -56.55
N ALA A 14 19.93 6.96 -57.42
CA ALA A 14 20.59 7.78 -58.42
C ALA A 14 21.23 9.03 -57.78
N VAL A 15 22.43 9.36 -58.26
CA VAL A 15 23.17 10.57 -57.93
C VAL A 15 22.61 11.72 -58.77
N GLY A 16 22.05 12.73 -58.11
CA GLY A 16 21.67 14.02 -58.70
C GLY A 16 22.30 15.15 -57.91
N SER A 17 23.30 15.79 -58.50
CA SER A 17 23.98 16.97 -57.96
C SER A 17 23.12 18.23 -58.15
N TRP A 18 22.69 18.87 -57.06
CA TRP A 18 22.17 20.24 -57.09
C TRP A 18 22.84 21.08 -56.00
N THR A 19 23.20 22.29 -56.41
CA THR A 19 24.02 23.27 -55.72
C THR A 19 23.27 24.05 -54.64
N SER A 20 24.05 24.43 -53.64
CA SER A 20 23.87 25.41 -52.56
C SER A 20 22.76 26.47 -52.69
N SER A 21 21.92 26.52 -51.65
CA SER A 21 21.48 27.79 -51.05
C SER A 21 21.37 27.60 -49.52
N LEU A 22 22.12 28.42 -48.78
CA LEU A 22 22.19 28.44 -47.33
C LEU A 22 20.89 28.99 -46.75
N GLY A 23 20.03 28.09 -46.26
CA GLY A 23 19.01 28.39 -45.26
C GLY A 23 19.33 27.55 -44.03
N VAL A 24 19.48 28.18 -42.87
CA VAL A 24 19.61 27.49 -41.58
C VAL A 24 18.31 26.73 -41.33
N ALA A 25 18.27 25.47 -41.78
CA ALA A 25 17.23 24.54 -41.41
C ALA A 25 17.48 24.14 -39.95
N ALA A 26 16.52 24.45 -39.08
CA ALA A 26 16.44 23.80 -37.79
C ALA A 26 16.41 22.29 -38.05
N GLU A 27 17.46 21.58 -37.62
CA GLU A 27 17.50 20.12 -37.66
C GLU A 27 16.27 19.61 -36.90
N SER A 28 15.31 19.05 -37.64
CA SER A 28 14.20 18.35 -37.01
C SER A 28 14.78 17.11 -36.34
N GLU A 29 14.96 17.17 -35.02
CA GLU A 29 15.37 16.01 -34.24
C GLU A 29 14.45 14.83 -34.55
N SER A 30 15.05 13.66 -34.76
CA SER A 30 14.27 12.45 -34.98
C SER A 30 13.36 12.20 -33.76
N PRO A 31 12.11 11.74 -33.96
CA PRO A 31 11.17 11.47 -32.85
C PRO A 31 11.76 10.55 -31.76
N SER A 32 12.73 9.71 -32.12
CA SER A 32 13.45 8.83 -31.19
C SER A 32 14.36 9.61 -30.23
N ALA A 33 15.11 10.60 -30.72
CA ALA A 33 16.01 11.41 -29.88
C ALA A 33 15.23 12.32 -28.92
N ALA A 34 14.11 12.88 -29.39
CA ALA A 34 13.20 13.65 -28.55
C ALA A 34 12.51 12.79 -27.48
N ALA A 35 12.16 11.53 -27.82
CA ALA A 35 11.58 10.59 -26.87
C ALA A 35 12.53 10.27 -25.71
N ASP A 36 13.82 10.10 -25.99
CA ASP A 36 14.83 9.76 -24.99
C ASP A 36 15.09 10.89 -23.99
N ARG A 37 14.85 12.17 -24.34
CA ARG A 37 15.02 13.30 -23.39
C ARG A 37 13.92 13.39 -22.33
N ARG A 38 12.79 12.70 -22.51
CA ARG A 38 11.64 12.72 -21.59
C ARG A 38 11.79 11.77 -20.42
N ILE A 39 12.69 10.79 -20.53
CA ILE A 39 12.92 9.75 -19.53
C ILE A 39 14.34 9.90 -18.99
N LEU A 40 14.48 10.03 -17.68
CA LEU A 40 15.75 9.96 -16.97
C LEU A 40 15.90 8.55 -16.38
N VAL A 41 17.07 7.93 -16.53
CA VAL A 41 17.39 6.67 -15.86
C VAL A 41 18.45 6.94 -14.80
N VAL A 42 18.18 6.53 -13.57
CA VAL A 42 19.09 6.62 -12.42
C VAL A 42 19.38 5.21 -11.95
N ARG A 43 20.66 4.88 -11.77
CA ARG A 43 21.07 3.59 -11.20
C ARG A 43 21.25 3.73 -9.70
N HIS A 44 20.63 2.85 -8.93
CA HIS A 44 20.88 2.76 -7.49
C HIS A 44 22.20 2.00 -7.25
N GLU A 45 23.32 2.73 -7.28
CA GLU A 45 24.65 2.17 -7.07
C GLU A 45 24.93 1.98 -5.58
N VAL A 46 25.26 0.76 -5.18
CA VAL A 46 25.53 0.39 -3.78
C VAL A 46 26.79 -0.48 -3.71
N PRO A 47 27.67 -0.28 -2.71
CA PRO A 47 28.88 -1.08 -2.56
C PRO A 47 28.58 -2.59 -2.53
N PRO A 48 29.38 -3.46 -3.19
CA PRO A 48 29.12 -4.90 -3.23
C PRO A 48 28.93 -5.58 -1.85
N PRO A 49 29.74 -5.28 -0.80
CA PRO A 49 29.56 -5.91 0.51
C PRO A 49 28.20 -5.60 1.13
N THR A 50 27.71 -4.38 0.91
CA THR A 50 26.39 -3.95 1.34
C THR A 50 25.29 -4.71 0.65
N LEU A 51 25.37 -4.82 -0.68
CA LEU A 51 24.37 -5.54 -1.47
C LEU A 51 24.33 -7.02 -1.10
N GLU A 52 25.47 -7.63 -0.80
CA GLU A 52 25.54 -9.02 -0.34
C GLU A 52 24.79 -9.24 0.99
N ILE A 53 24.93 -8.31 1.94
CA ILE A 53 24.17 -8.35 3.19
C ILE A 53 22.66 -8.29 2.91
N TRP A 54 22.22 -7.35 2.09
CA TRP A 54 20.79 -7.22 1.74
C TRP A 54 20.24 -8.45 1.01
N ARG A 55 21.03 -9.07 0.13
CA ARG A 55 20.67 -10.33 -0.54
C ARG A 55 20.57 -11.52 0.43
N SER A 56 21.32 -11.49 1.52
CA SER A 56 21.28 -12.54 2.55
C SER A 56 20.04 -12.47 3.45
N LEU A 57 19.33 -11.33 3.46
CA LEU A 57 18.11 -11.16 4.23
C LEU A 57 16.95 -11.89 3.53
N SER A 58 16.37 -12.89 4.19
CA SER A 58 15.21 -13.62 3.67
C SER A 58 13.96 -12.73 3.70
N GLU A 59 13.22 -12.69 2.60
CA GLU A 59 11.80 -12.30 2.61
C GLU A 59 11.03 -13.26 3.53
N MET A 60 9.87 -12.83 4.04
CA MET A 60 8.95 -13.65 4.84
C MET A 60 9.45 -14.06 6.24
N ARG A 61 10.53 -13.46 6.74
CA ARG A 61 10.93 -13.60 8.15
C ARG A 61 10.50 -12.38 8.95
N ILE A 62 9.89 -12.60 10.12
CA ILE A 62 9.70 -11.54 11.11
C ILE A 62 11.08 -11.27 11.73
N PRO A 63 11.63 -10.05 11.56
CA PRO A 63 12.92 -9.73 12.15
C PRO A 63 12.78 -9.58 13.67
N LEU A 64 13.91 -9.47 14.38
CA LEU A 64 13.85 -9.11 15.81
C LEU A 64 13.09 -7.79 15.99
N PRO A 65 12.33 -7.59 17.09
CA PRO A 65 11.53 -6.37 17.27
C PRO A 65 12.33 -5.08 17.14
N GLY A 66 13.57 -5.06 17.64
CA GLY A 66 14.49 -3.92 17.53
C GLY A 66 15.10 -3.70 16.15
N PHE A 67 14.79 -4.54 15.16
CA PHE A 67 15.30 -4.39 13.80
C PHE A 67 14.77 -3.12 13.14
N ARG A 68 15.68 -2.26 12.67
CA ARG A 68 15.37 -1.08 11.86
C ARG A 68 16.33 -1.06 10.68
N ALA A 69 15.80 -0.85 9.48
CA ALA A 69 16.66 -0.70 8.31
C ALA A 69 17.38 0.65 8.37
N ASP A 70 18.65 0.70 7.97
CA ASP A 70 19.33 1.99 7.80
C ASP A 70 19.17 2.43 6.33
N LEU A 71 18.37 3.47 6.10
CA LEU A 71 18.16 4.05 4.77
C LEU A 71 19.23 5.10 4.40
N THR A 72 20.04 5.54 5.37
CA THR A 72 21.01 6.64 5.22
C THR A 72 22.44 6.16 5.08
N GLN A 73 22.77 5.01 5.65
CA GLN A 73 24.04 4.33 5.50
C GLN A 73 23.77 2.87 5.14
N PRO A 74 23.65 2.54 3.85
CA PRO A 74 23.25 1.20 3.44
C PRO A 74 24.26 0.13 3.90
N SER A 75 25.48 0.52 4.32
CA SER A 75 26.62 -0.36 4.59
C SER A 75 26.37 -1.54 5.53
N LEU A 76 25.46 -1.43 6.50
CA LEU A 76 25.02 -2.52 7.38
C LEU A 76 23.57 -2.27 7.84
N PRO A 77 22.71 -3.29 7.99
CA PRO A 77 21.51 -3.13 8.79
C PRO A 77 21.93 -2.74 10.22
N ALA A 78 21.42 -1.61 10.72
CA ALA A 78 21.81 -1.07 12.02
C ALA A 78 21.57 -2.05 13.18
N SER A 79 20.66 -3.01 13.02
CA SER A 79 20.27 -4.02 14.01
C SER A 79 20.28 -5.43 13.40
N PRO A 80 20.55 -6.49 14.18
CA PRO A 80 20.46 -7.86 13.67
C PRO A 80 19.00 -8.24 13.37
N ALA A 81 18.79 -8.90 12.22
CA ALA A 81 17.49 -9.42 11.80
C ALA A 81 17.14 -10.77 12.46
N SER A 82 18.10 -11.44 13.12
CA SER A 82 17.96 -12.78 13.69
C SER A 82 18.50 -12.87 15.11
N LEU A 83 17.98 -13.83 15.88
CA LEU A 83 18.48 -14.12 17.22
C LEU A 83 20.01 -14.32 17.23
N PRO A 84 20.72 -13.76 18.23
CA PRO A 84 22.15 -13.95 18.36
C PRO A 84 22.47 -15.42 18.66
N HIS A 85 23.41 -15.99 17.90
CA HIS A 85 23.97 -17.31 18.17
C HIS A 85 25.37 -17.15 18.77
N ASP A 86 25.44 -16.87 20.07
CA ASP A 86 26.70 -16.84 20.83
C ASP A 86 26.69 -17.95 21.90
N PRO A 87 27.34 -19.10 21.64
CA PRO A 87 27.38 -20.20 22.59
C PRO A 87 28.17 -19.87 23.86
N LEU A 88 29.01 -18.83 23.85
CA LEU A 88 29.82 -18.42 25.00
C LEU A 88 29.09 -17.43 25.92
N ARG A 89 27.94 -16.89 25.48
CA ARG A 89 27.16 -15.90 26.24
C ARG A 89 25.68 -16.30 26.33
N PRO A 90 25.32 -17.32 27.14
CA PRO A 90 23.94 -17.83 27.22
C PRO A 90 22.92 -16.76 27.66
N ASN A 91 23.33 -15.79 28.49
CA ASN A 91 22.46 -14.70 28.94
C ASN A 91 22.05 -13.76 27.80
N VAL A 92 22.89 -13.57 26.78
CA VAL A 92 22.57 -12.74 25.61
C VAL A 92 21.41 -13.36 24.82
N ARG A 93 21.49 -14.68 24.58
CA ARG A 93 20.40 -15.42 23.93
C ARG A 93 19.13 -15.42 24.77
N LYS A 94 19.24 -15.68 26.07
CA LYS A 94 18.10 -15.66 27.01
C LYS A 94 17.40 -14.30 27.04
N ALA A 95 18.16 -13.20 27.03
CA ALA A 95 17.60 -11.85 26.97
C ALA A 95 16.88 -11.59 25.64
N ALA A 96 17.44 -12.04 24.52
CA ALA A 96 16.81 -11.91 23.20
C ALA A 96 15.50 -12.73 23.10
N GLU A 97 15.50 -13.97 23.59
CA GLU A 97 14.29 -14.81 23.68
C GLU A 97 13.22 -14.18 24.56
N HIS A 98 13.63 -13.57 25.68
CA HIS A 98 12.71 -12.82 26.54
C HIS A 98 12.08 -11.63 25.80
N ILE A 99 12.87 -10.83 25.09
CA ILE A 99 12.35 -9.70 24.30
C ILE A 99 11.33 -10.18 23.27
N VAL A 100 11.67 -11.18 22.45
CA VAL A 100 10.77 -11.70 21.40
C VAL A 100 9.43 -12.18 21.98
N THR A 101 9.43 -12.79 23.15
CA THR A 101 8.24 -13.41 23.74
C THR A 101 7.44 -12.49 24.67
N ARG A 102 8.05 -11.43 25.19
CA ARG A 102 7.45 -10.60 26.25
C ARG A 102 7.26 -9.15 25.86
N LEU A 103 7.99 -8.62 24.88
CA LEU A 103 7.99 -7.18 24.58
C LEU A 103 6.59 -6.61 24.34
N ALA A 104 5.77 -7.30 23.55
CA ALA A 104 4.40 -6.87 23.24
C ALA A 104 3.46 -6.85 24.46
N PHE A 105 3.72 -7.72 25.46
CA PHE A 105 2.87 -7.89 26.63
C PHE A 105 3.34 -7.03 27.81
N ASP A 106 4.65 -7.04 28.09
CA ASP A 106 5.25 -6.33 29.22
C ASP A 106 5.52 -4.84 28.90
N GLY A 107 5.58 -4.46 27.62
CA GLY A 107 5.94 -3.12 27.18
C GLY A 107 7.46 -2.86 27.19
N LEU A 108 7.90 -1.77 26.56
CA LEU A 108 9.31 -1.52 26.26
C LEU A 108 10.17 -1.36 27.53
N LEU A 109 9.71 -0.55 28.49
CA LEU A 109 10.51 -0.21 29.68
C LEU A 109 10.65 -1.39 30.66
N ALA A 110 9.56 -2.12 30.91
CA ALA A 110 9.62 -3.32 31.75
C ALA A 110 10.43 -4.45 31.09
N THR A 111 10.39 -4.56 29.76
CA THR A 111 11.23 -5.50 29.02
C THR A 111 12.72 -5.11 29.09
N LEU A 112 13.04 -3.82 28.99
CA LEU A 112 14.40 -3.31 29.19
C LEU A 112 14.93 -3.65 30.59
N GLU A 113 14.13 -3.44 31.64
CA GLU A 113 14.46 -3.82 33.02
C GLU A 113 14.78 -5.31 33.15
N ALA A 114 13.92 -6.16 32.58
CA ALA A 114 14.12 -7.60 32.61
C ALA A 114 15.35 -8.04 31.80
N ALA A 115 15.60 -7.42 30.65
CA ALA A 115 16.77 -7.71 29.83
C ALA A 115 18.07 -7.35 30.57
N ILE A 116 18.13 -6.20 31.23
CA ILE A 116 19.26 -5.80 32.08
C ILE A 116 19.45 -6.79 33.24
N ASP A 117 18.36 -7.27 33.84
CA ASP A 117 18.41 -8.27 34.91
C ASP A 117 19.00 -9.62 34.43
N ILE A 118 18.57 -10.09 33.25
CA ILE A 118 19.06 -11.32 32.63
C ILE A 118 20.53 -11.23 32.23
N LEU A 119 20.93 -10.10 31.63
CA LEU A 119 22.32 -9.85 31.24
C LEU A 119 23.22 -9.68 32.47
N GLY A 120 22.70 -9.02 33.50
CA GLY A 120 23.43 -8.59 34.68
C GLY A 120 24.02 -7.19 34.53
N VAL A 121 23.95 -6.38 35.59
CA VAL A 121 24.42 -4.97 35.57
C VAL A 121 25.91 -4.83 35.23
N ALA A 122 26.72 -5.86 35.47
CA ALA A 122 28.16 -5.84 35.18
C ALA A 122 28.49 -5.87 33.67
N GLU A 123 27.52 -6.24 32.83
CA GLU A 123 27.65 -6.18 31.36
C GLU A 123 27.52 -4.74 30.81
N PHE A 124 27.14 -3.79 31.67
CA PHE A 124 26.97 -2.38 31.33
C PHE A 124 28.08 -1.56 31.99
N GLY A 125 28.71 -0.68 31.22
CA GLY A 125 29.88 0.08 31.67
C GLY A 125 30.99 0.21 30.64
N ALA A 126 30.83 -0.39 29.46
CA ALA A 126 31.73 -0.20 28.32
C ALA A 126 31.55 1.17 27.63
N GLY A 127 30.54 1.94 28.06
CA GLY A 127 30.18 3.25 27.51
C GLY A 127 28.84 3.22 26.78
N GLU A 128 28.16 4.36 26.71
CA GLU A 128 26.78 4.46 26.21
C GLU A 128 26.58 3.85 24.82
N PRO A 129 27.46 4.08 23.82
CA PRO A 129 27.29 3.49 22.49
C PRO A 129 27.37 1.96 22.50
N ALA A 130 28.29 1.39 23.29
CA ALA A 130 28.50 -0.06 23.37
C ALA A 130 27.34 -0.75 24.09
N ASP A 131 26.83 -0.14 25.17
CA ASP A 131 25.70 -0.64 25.92
C ASP A 131 24.40 -0.60 25.08
N LEU A 132 24.17 0.48 24.32
CA LEU A 132 23.03 0.56 23.39
C LEU A 132 23.14 -0.46 22.25
N GLU A 133 24.35 -0.70 21.75
CA GLU A 133 24.58 -1.73 20.73
C GLU A 133 24.34 -3.15 21.28
N LEU A 134 24.72 -3.43 22.52
CA LEU A 134 24.38 -4.68 23.18
C LEU A 134 22.86 -4.90 23.25
N LEU A 135 22.10 -3.87 23.65
CA LEU A 135 20.64 -3.92 23.72
C LEU A 135 20.00 -4.08 22.32
N ARG A 136 20.52 -3.36 21.33
CA ARG A 136 20.09 -3.50 19.93
C ARG A 136 20.32 -4.92 19.41
N ARG A 137 21.47 -5.52 19.76
CA ARG A 137 21.85 -6.86 19.31
C ARG A 137 20.94 -7.97 19.83
N ILE A 138 20.36 -7.79 21.02
CA ILE A 138 19.35 -8.72 21.57
C ILE A 138 17.93 -8.42 21.09
N GLY A 139 17.77 -7.44 20.19
CA GLY A 139 16.48 -7.13 19.57
C GLY A 139 15.63 -6.13 20.34
N LEU A 140 16.19 -5.34 21.26
CA LEU A 140 15.45 -4.27 21.93
C LEU A 140 15.31 -3.05 20.99
N PRO A 141 14.11 -2.45 20.82
CA PRO A 141 13.90 -1.20 20.06
C PRO A 141 14.51 0.04 20.73
N VAL A 142 15.85 0.12 20.79
CA VAL A 142 16.56 1.21 21.47
C VAL A 142 16.30 2.60 20.87
N ASP A 143 15.87 2.67 19.61
CA ASP A 143 15.51 3.92 18.93
C ASP A 143 14.15 4.50 19.36
N LEU A 144 13.37 3.74 20.14
CA LEU A 144 12.13 4.23 20.78
C LEU A 144 12.37 4.79 22.19
N LEU A 145 13.49 4.45 22.84
CA LEU A 145 13.84 4.96 24.18
C LEU A 145 13.94 6.50 24.27
N PRO A 146 14.41 7.25 23.24
CA PRO A 146 14.40 8.71 23.24
C PRO A 146 13.04 9.38 23.45
N TYR A 147 11.94 8.65 23.30
CA TYR A 147 10.58 9.16 23.51
C TYR A 147 10.09 8.98 24.95
N PHE A 148 10.90 8.43 25.86
CA PHE A 148 10.55 8.29 27.27
C PHE A 148 11.38 9.28 28.09
N ALA A 149 10.71 10.27 28.70
CA ALA A 149 11.40 11.36 29.40
C ALA A 149 11.82 10.92 30.82
N ALA A 150 12.94 10.21 30.91
CA ALA A 150 13.50 9.76 32.19
C ALA A 150 13.93 10.97 33.08
N PRO A 151 13.77 10.88 34.41
CA PRO A 151 14.19 11.94 35.32
C PRO A 151 15.70 12.27 35.18
N GLY A 152 16.03 13.55 35.01
CA GLY A 152 17.41 14.02 34.87
C GLY A 152 18.03 13.81 33.48
N ALA A 153 17.24 13.41 32.49
CA ALA A 153 17.66 13.31 31.09
C ALA A 153 17.68 14.67 30.40
N HIS A 154 18.59 14.85 29.44
CA HIS A 154 18.40 15.82 28.36
C HIS A 154 17.47 15.21 27.31
N ASP A 155 16.54 16.01 26.78
CA ASP A 155 15.53 15.56 25.83
C ASP A 155 16.13 14.77 24.65
N GLY A 156 15.67 13.53 24.45
CA GLY A 156 16.02 12.73 23.27
C GLY A 156 17.26 11.86 23.34
N GLN A 157 17.84 11.64 24.52
CA GLN A 157 18.94 10.69 24.68
C GLN A 157 18.42 9.29 25.04
N ALA A 158 18.59 8.31 24.14
CA ALA A 158 18.17 6.92 24.35
C ALA A 158 18.74 6.30 25.64
N TYR A 159 20.00 6.60 25.96
CA TYR A 159 20.70 6.01 27.09
C TYR A 159 20.23 6.53 28.45
N SER A 160 19.50 7.65 28.50
CA SER A 160 19.01 8.22 29.76
C SER A 160 18.08 7.25 30.52
N VAL A 161 17.20 6.56 29.79
CA VAL A 161 16.30 5.53 30.34
C VAL A 161 17.11 4.31 30.82
N VAL A 162 18.09 3.87 30.02
CA VAL A 162 18.98 2.75 30.38
C VAL A 162 19.72 3.05 31.68
N ARG A 163 20.30 4.25 31.79
CA ARG A 163 21.00 4.73 32.99
C ARG A 163 20.09 4.75 34.21
N GLU A 164 18.85 5.19 34.05
CA GLU A 164 17.88 5.22 35.14
C GLU A 164 17.52 3.82 35.66
N VAL A 165 17.33 2.85 34.75
CA VAL A 165 17.12 1.44 35.12
C VAL A 165 18.35 0.87 35.83
N LEU A 166 19.55 1.10 35.29
CA LEU A 166 20.81 0.65 35.89
C LEU A 166 21.00 1.24 37.30
N ARG A 167 20.79 2.54 37.47
CA ARG A 167 20.90 3.22 38.78
C ARG A 167 20.01 2.57 39.84
N ARG A 168 18.77 2.24 39.48
CA ARG A 168 17.81 1.59 40.39
C ARG A 168 18.19 0.15 40.72
N LYS A 169 18.68 -0.61 39.72
CA LYS A 169 19.19 -1.97 39.90
C LYS A 169 20.43 -2.02 40.79
N ILE A 170 21.40 -1.10 40.57
CA ILE A 170 22.61 -0.96 41.42
C ILE A 170 22.22 -0.61 42.85
N SER A 171 21.20 0.24 43.02
CA SER A 171 20.64 0.59 44.34
C SER A 171 19.81 -0.53 44.99
N ARG A 172 19.74 -1.72 44.37
CA ARG A 172 19.02 -2.91 44.84
C ARG A 172 17.54 -2.65 45.19
N GLN A 173 16.88 -1.78 44.41
CA GLN A 173 15.44 -1.59 44.57
C GLN A 173 14.68 -2.86 44.19
N PRO A 174 13.58 -3.21 44.90
CA PRO A 174 12.72 -4.32 44.52
C PRO A 174 12.16 -4.13 43.11
N ARG A 175 12.01 -5.25 42.37
CA ARG A 175 11.58 -5.23 40.97
C ARG A 175 10.23 -4.55 40.77
N GLU A 176 9.30 -4.80 41.69
CA GLU A 176 7.94 -4.25 41.67
C GLU A 176 7.97 -2.72 41.76
N ARG A 177 8.87 -2.19 42.58
CA ARG A 177 9.07 -0.74 42.72
C ARG A 177 9.70 -0.14 41.47
N ILE A 178 10.70 -0.80 40.89
CA ILE A 178 11.31 -0.34 39.63
C ILE A 178 10.25 -0.25 38.55
N ARG A 179 9.42 -1.29 38.39
CA ARG A 179 8.35 -1.32 37.39
C ARG A 179 7.32 -0.21 37.60
N ALA A 180 6.81 -0.07 38.82
CA ALA A 180 5.86 0.99 39.16
C ALA A 180 6.41 2.39 38.82
N ASP A 181 7.70 2.62 39.06
CA ASP A 181 8.32 3.91 38.74
C ASP A 181 8.60 4.07 37.24
N LEU A 182 8.88 3.00 36.49
CA LEU A 182 9.02 3.04 35.03
C LEU A 182 7.69 3.33 34.33
N ASP A 183 6.58 2.82 34.86
CA ASP A 183 5.23 3.08 34.33
C ASP A 183 4.84 4.57 34.43
N LEU A 184 5.50 5.33 35.32
CA LEU A 184 5.31 6.78 35.47
C LEU A 184 6.16 7.61 34.51
N ILE A 185 7.08 7.01 33.76
CA ILE A 185 7.91 7.76 32.79
C ILE A 185 7.04 8.14 31.59
N PRO A 186 6.84 9.44 31.31
CA PRO A 186 5.93 9.87 30.27
C PRO A 186 6.51 9.58 28.88
N PHE A 187 5.64 9.14 27.99
CA PHE A 187 5.93 8.97 26.56
C PHE A 187 5.64 10.28 25.81
N GLN A 188 6.62 10.77 25.05
CA GLN A 188 6.60 12.02 24.29
C GLN A 188 7.16 11.77 22.90
N PHE A 189 6.30 11.38 21.97
CA PHE A 189 6.70 11.15 20.59
C PHE A 189 7.05 12.47 19.88
N ARG A 190 7.98 12.43 18.94
CA ARG A 190 8.37 13.56 18.09
C ARG A 190 8.46 13.08 16.65
N LYS A 191 8.04 13.94 15.72
CA LYS A 191 8.11 13.62 14.29
C LYS A 191 9.54 13.27 13.88
N SER A 192 9.66 12.28 13.00
CA SER A 192 10.95 11.93 12.38
C SER A 192 11.55 13.08 11.58
N HIS A 193 10.71 13.95 11.01
CA HIS A 193 11.12 15.24 10.50
C HIS A 193 10.10 16.32 10.91
N PRO A 194 10.51 17.41 11.59
CA PRO A 194 9.57 18.37 12.18
C PRO A 194 8.67 19.06 11.15
N GLY A 195 9.20 19.33 9.95
CA GLY A 195 8.45 19.93 8.84
C GLY A 195 7.63 18.95 8.00
N PHE A 196 7.63 17.64 8.31
CA PHE A 196 6.88 16.66 7.51
C PHE A 196 5.37 16.76 7.77
N ARG A 197 4.61 16.68 6.68
CA ARG A 197 3.15 16.61 6.65
C ARG A 197 2.72 15.59 5.59
N ALA A 198 1.96 14.58 5.98
CA ALA A 198 1.46 13.57 5.05
C ALA A 198 0.51 14.18 4.00
N THR A 199 0.45 13.61 2.80
CA THR A 199 -0.52 13.98 1.77
C THR A 199 -1.93 13.59 2.22
N ALA A 200 -2.87 14.53 2.15
CA ALA A 200 -4.30 14.23 2.36
C ALA A 200 -4.85 13.38 1.20
N ASP A 201 -5.55 12.30 1.54
CA ASP A 201 -6.17 11.37 0.60
C ASP A 201 -7.57 11.86 0.16
N SER A 202 -8.09 12.93 0.79
CA SER A 202 -9.41 13.51 0.52
C SER A 202 -9.52 14.31 -0.79
N GLY A 203 -8.49 14.31 -1.64
CA GLY A 203 -8.55 14.89 -2.98
C GLY A 203 -8.67 16.42 -3.05
N GLY A 204 -8.28 17.15 -2.00
CA GLY A 204 -8.37 18.62 -1.99
C GLY A 204 -7.38 19.33 -2.95
N ASN A 205 -6.30 18.64 -3.34
CA ASN A 205 -5.21 19.21 -4.12
C ASN A 205 -4.95 18.42 -5.41
N ALA A 206 -4.36 19.08 -6.40
CA ALA A 206 -3.86 18.40 -7.59
C ALA A 206 -2.67 17.51 -7.23
N ILE A 207 -2.48 16.40 -7.94
CA ILE A 207 -1.31 15.53 -7.79
C ILE A 207 -0.21 16.03 -8.72
N GLY A 208 0.97 16.30 -8.15
CA GLY A 208 2.14 16.76 -8.88
C GLY A 208 3.07 15.63 -9.29
N LEU A 209 3.07 14.53 -8.55
CA LEU A 209 3.95 13.38 -8.78
C LEU A 209 3.22 12.07 -8.47
N PHE A 210 3.39 11.08 -9.34
CA PHE A 210 3.03 9.68 -9.07
C PHE A 210 4.30 8.82 -9.01
N ARG A 211 4.37 7.96 -8.00
CA ARG A 211 5.43 6.95 -7.86
C ARG A 211 4.87 5.56 -8.15
N PHE A 212 5.54 4.85 -9.05
CA PHE A 212 5.30 3.47 -9.42
C PHE A 212 6.43 2.57 -8.94
N GLN A 213 6.11 1.29 -8.81
CA GLN A 213 7.08 0.21 -8.59
C GLN A 213 6.66 -0.96 -9.49
N PHE A 214 7.62 -1.56 -10.19
CA PHE A 214 7.34 -2.64 -11.14
C PHE A 214 8.16 -3.87 -10.80
N THR A 215 7.47 -5.00 -10.57
CA THR A 215 8.15 -6.29 -10.38
C THR A 215 8.93 -6.71 -11.61
N ARG A 216 8.39 -6.44 -12.80
CA ARG A 216 9.08 -6.68 -14.07
C ARG A 216 8.63 -5.65 -15.10
N GLY A 217 9.55 -5.24 -15.96
CA GLY A 217 9.30 -4.38 -17.12
C GLY A 217 8.68 -5.11 -18.32
N ASP A 218 8.59 -6.45 -18.27
CA ASP A 218 8.04 -7.32 -19.31
C ASP A 218 6.72 -8.02 -18.90
N TYR A 219 6.23 -7.76 -17.68
CA TYR A 219 4.98 -8.34 -17.19
C TYR A 219 3.76 -7.55 -17.70
N TRP A 220 3.44 -7.78 -18.98
CA TRP A 220 2.44 -7.04 -19.73
C TRP A 220 1.87 -7.89 -20.87
N ARG A 221 0.54 -7.98 -20.97
CA ARG A 221 -0.17 -8.68 -22.05
C ARG A 221 -0.73 -7.74 -23.11
N GLY A 222 -0.84 -6.45 -22.81
CA GLY A 222 -1.42 -5.47 -23.73
C GLY A 222 -2.39 -4.53 -23.01
N ARG A 223 -2.89 -3.55 -23.76
CA ARG A 223 -3.85 -2.55 -23.25
C ARG A 223 -5.09 -3.24 -22.69
N GLY A 224 -5.49 -2.85 -21.48
CA GLY A 224 -6.63 -3.39 -20.77
C GLY A 224 -6.33 -4.66 -19.98
N ASP A 225 -5.07 -5.08 -19.82
CA ASP A 225 -4.74 -6.23 -18.95
C ASP A 225 -4.83 -5.88 -17.46
N GLY A 226 -4.74 -4.59 -17.12
CA GLY A 226 -4.81 -4.09 -15.76
C GLY A 226 -3.65 -4.47 -14.84
N SER A 227 -2.49 -4.80 -15.41
CA SER A 227 -1.22 -4.93 -14.68
C SER A 227 -0.69 -3.56 -14.23
N ALA A 228 0.33 -3.54 -13.36
CA ALA A 228 0.97 -2.30 -12.93
C ALA A 228 1.46 -1.42 -14.10
N LEU A 229 1.95 -2.03 -15.20
CA LEU A 229 2.35 -1.30 -16.40
C LEU A 229 1.14 -0.67 -17.12
N ASP A 230 -0.03 -1.34 -17.15
CA ASP A 230 -1.25 -0.69 -17.67
C ASP A 230 -1.66 0.48 -16.82
N ILE A 231 -1.64 0.28 -15.51
CA ILE A 231 -2.09 1.27 -14.54
C ILE A 231 -1.25 2.54 -14.73
N ALA A 232 0.08 2.40 -14.78
CA ALA A 232 0.97 3.52 -15.05
C ALA A 232 0.68 4.18 -16.40
N ARG A 233 0.51 3.42 -17.49
CA ARG A 233 0.17 3.95 -18.82
C ARG A 233 -1.15 4.74 -18.80
N GLN A 234 -2.18 4.23 -18.13
CA GLN A 234 -3.49 4.87 -18.02
C GLN A 234 -3.43 6.14 -17.17
N ILE A 235 -2.69 6.12 -16.06
CA ILE A 235 -2.48 7.30 -15.21
C ILE A 235 -1.70 8.38 -15.96
N VAL A 236 -0.64 8.02 -16.69
CA VAL A 236 0.12 8.97 -17.51
C VAL A 236 -0.77 9.64 -18.55
N ALA A 237 -1.72 8.90 -19.14
CA ALA A 237 -2.70 9.47 -20.05
C ALA A 237 -3.75 10.35 -19.33
N ALA A 238 -4.13 10.01 -18.10
CA ALA A 238 -5.15 10.72 -17.34
C ALA A 238 -4.65 12.02 -16.68
N ALA A 239 -3.36 12.10 -16.36
CA ALA A 239 -2.71 13.21 -15.66
C ALA A 239 -1.43 13.68 -16.39
N PRO A 240 -1.49 14.08 -17.67
CA PRO A 240 -0.30 14.32 -18.52
C PRO A 240 0.62 15.43 -18.00
N ASP A 241 0.17 16.26 -17.07
CA ASP A 241 0.95 17.34 -16.47
C ASP A 241 1.73 16.93 -15.22
N ALA A 242 1.45 15.75 -14.64
CA ALA A 242 2.17 15.25 -13.47
C ALA A 242 3.60 14.77 -13.82
N GLU A 243 4.44 14.66 -12.81
CA GLU A 243 5.74 13.98 -12.88
C GLU A 243 5.60 12.52 -12.45
N TYR A 244 6.58 11.70 -12.84
CA TYR A 244 6.56 10.27 -12.59
C TYR A 244 7.91 9.78 -12.10
N ILE A 245 7.89 8.93 -11.06
CA ILE A 245 9.03 8.13 -10.65
C ILE A 245 8.62 6.66 -10.74
N ALA A 246 9.48 5.82 -11.29
CA ALA A 246 9.26 4.39 -11.37
C ALA A 246 10.50 3.64 -10.91
N SER A 247 10.35 2.67 -10.01
CA SER A 247 11.45 1.75 -9.66
C SER A 247 11.22 0.38 -10.28
N VAL A 248 12.30 -0.24 -10.78
CA VAL A 248 12.28 -1.59 -11.37
C VAL A 248 13.60 -2.30 -11.11
N GLU A 249 13.60 -3.62 -10.99
CA GLU A 249 14.85 -4.39 -10.93
C GLU A 249 15.69 -4.14 -12.20
N ASP A 250 17.01 -3.97 -12.04
CA ASP A 250 17.94 -3.55 -13.11
C ASP A 250 17.84 -4.39 -14.38
N ARG A 251 17.70 -5.71 -14.26
CA ARG A 251 17.56 -6.62 -15.40
C ARG A 251 16.30 -6.38 -16.26
N PHE A 252 15.33 -5.60 -15.78
CA PHE A 252 14.09 -5.30 -16.50
C PHE A 252 13.96 -3.84 -16.94
N VAL A 253 15.02 -3.03 -16.79
CA VAL A 253 14.99 -1.62 -17.21
C VAL A 253 14.76 -1.47 -18.71
N ASP A 254 15.39 -2.30 -19.54
CA ASP A 254 15.29 -2.18 -21.01
C ASP A 254 13.88 -2.50 -21.52
N PRO A 255 13.21 -3.59 -21.10
CA PRO A 255 11.79 -3.80 -21.38
C PRO A 255 10.90 -2.62 -20.95
N LEU A 256 11.12 -2.08 -19.74
CA LEU A 256 10.35 -0.94 -19.25
C LEU A 256 10.57 0.31 -20.12
N LEU A 257 11.81 0.61 -20.50
CA LEU A 257 12.14 1.74 -21.38
C LEU A 257 11.47 1.63 -22.74
N GLY A 258 11.47 0.43 -23.33
CA GLY A 258 10.79 0.16 -24.59
C GLY A 258 9.28 0.46 -24.54
N PHE A 259 8.67 0.18 -23.39
CA PHE A 259 7.25 0.48 -23.15
C PHE A 259 7.01 1.97 -22.83
N ALA A 260 7.79 2.55 -21.91
CA ALA A 260 7.63 3.91 -21.43
C ALA A 260 7.82 4.98 -22.51
N ARG A 261 8.65 4.69 -23.53
CA ARG A 261 8.80 5.56 -24.72
C ARG A 261 7.49 5.78 -25.50
N GLN A 262 6.52 4.87 -25.35
CA GLN A 262 5.21 4.95 -25.99
C GLN A 262 4.20 5.77 -25.18
N TRP A 263 4.57 6.20 -23.96
CA TRP A 263 3.69 6.99 -23.10
C TRP A 263 3.63 8.45 -23.57
N ASN A 264 2.51 9.11 -23.25
CA ASN A 264 2.27 10.49 -23.63
C ASN A 264 3.00 11.48 -22.70
N LEU A 265 4.32 11.39 -22.63
CA LEU A 265 5.17 12.32 -21.89
C LEU A 265 5.41 13.55 -22.76
N SER A 266 5.21 14.75 -22.21
CA SER A 266 5.32 16.02 -22.92
C SER A 266 6.56 16.83 -22.50
N ARG A 267 7.07 16.59 -21.29
CA ARG A 267 8.18 17.37 -20.71
C ARG A 267 9.50 16.57 -20.67
N PRO A 268 10.67 17.22 -20.82
CA PRO A 268 11.95 16.59 -20.56
C PRO A 268 12.02 16.05 -19.13
N ARG A 269 12.60 14.86 -18.95
CA ARG A 269 12.75 14.18 -17.64
C ARG A 269 11.45 14.06 -16.82
N GLN A 270 10.30 14.01 -17.49
CA GLN A 270 9.01 13.87 -16.82
C GLN A 270 8.85 12.51 -16.12
N LEU A 271 9.51 11.48 -16.64
CA LEU A 271 9.60 10.17 -16.00
C LEU A 271 11.05 9.91 -15.55
N THR A 272 11.25 9.61 -14.28
CA THR A 272 12.51 9.09 -13.75
C THR A 272 12.36 7.60 -13.45
N ILE A 273 13.18 6.77 -14.09
CA ILE A 273 13.27 5.34 -13.83
C ILE A 273 14.49 5.07 -12.95
N ILE A 274 14.28 4.45 -11.81
CA ILE A 274 15.31 4.03 -10.87
C ILE A 274 15.54 2.53 -11.06
N THR A 275 16.77 2.13 -11.34
CA THR A 275 17.13 0.71 -11.41
C THR A 275 17.58 0.20 -10.06
N GLU A 276 16.92 -0.86 -9.59
CA GLU A 276 17.16 -1.46 -8.29
C GLU A 276 17.94 -2.77 -8.43
N PRO A 277 18.95 -3.04 -7.58
CA PRO A 277 19.72 -4.28 -7.65
C PRO A 277 19.02 -5.49 -7.02
N LEU A 278 17.84 -5.30 -6.43
CA LEU A 278 17.00 -6.31 -5.80
C LEU A 278 15.60 -6.33 -6.43
N PRO A 279 14.90 -7.47 -6.42
CA PRO A 279 13.50 -7.54 -6.83
C PRO A 279 12.62 -6.64 -5.98
N VAL A 280 11.65 -6.01 -6.63
CA VAL A 280 10.64 -5.15 -5.98
C VAL A 280 9.23 -5.63 -6.33
N SER A 281 8.25 -5.43 -5.46
CA SER A 281 6.85 -5.74 -5.78
C SER A 281 6.21 -4.64 -6.63
N GLN A 282 4.90 -4.63 -6.80
CA GLN A 282 4.20 -3.50 -7.43
C GLN A 282 3.56 -2.54 -6.42
N TRP A 283 3.74 -2.75 -5.11
CA TRP A 283 2.96 -2.08 -4.06
C TRP A 283 3.59 -0.78 -3.58
N ALA A 284 3.60 0.23 -4.44
CA ALA A 284 4.22 1.52 -4.13
C ALA A 284 3.51 2.28 -3.00
N GLN A 285 2.25 1.99 -2.66
CA GLN A 285 1.60 2.67 -1.53
C GLN A 285 2.04 2.09 -0.17
N ASP A 286 2.51 0.85 -0.12
CA ASP A 286 2.65 0.15 1.16
C ASP A 286 3.99 0.40 1.85
N ASN A 287 5.05 0.65 1.09
CA ASN A 287 6.38 0.91 1.66
C ASN A 287 6.66 2.37 2.02
N GLY A 288 5.64 3.24 2.02
CA GLY A 288 5.76 4.59 2.55
C GLY A 288 4.53 5.46 2.31
N LYS A 289 4.40 6.55 3.06
CA LYS A 289 3.34 7.55 2.87
C LYS A 289 3.88 8.78 2.17
N ALA A 290 3.22 9.16 1.08
CA ALA A 290 3.51 10.41 0.40
C ALA A 290 3.21 11.62 1.31
N GLY A 291 4.02 12.66 1.21
CA GLY A 291 3.84 13.91 1.93
C GLY A 291 4.74 15.03 1.41
N VAL A 292 4.86 16.07 2.23
CA VAL A 292 5.71 17.24 1.96
C VAL A 292 6.50 17.60 3.20
N ILE A 293 7.67 18.19 3.00
CA ILE A 293 8.46 18.86 4.02
C ILE A 293 8.39 20.35 3.79
N SER A 294 7.99 21.08 4.82
CA SER A 294 8.06 22.54 4.87
C SER A 294 9.40 22.98 5.45
N SER A 295 10.12 23.80 4.69
CA SER A 295 11.39 24.42 5.12
C SER A 295 11.33 25.94 4.97
N PRO A 296 12.01 26.71 5.84
CA PRO A 296 12.16 28.15 5.64
C PRO A 296 12.83 28.45 4.31
N GLY A 297 12.37 29.50 3.61
CA GLY A 297 13.03 30.02 2.42
C GLY A 297 14.45 30.52 2.74
N VAL A 298 15.34 30.48 1.74
CA VAL A 298 16.73 30.96 1.87
C VAL A 298 16.89 32.24 1.06
N GLY A 299 17.59 33.25 1.60
CA GLY A 299 17.88 34.52 0.92
C GLY A 299 16.71 35.53 0.94
N ASP A 300 16.54 36.30 -0.14
CA ASP A 300 15.47 37.31 -0.29
C ASP A 300 14.04 36.73 -0.21
N ALA A 301 13.93 35.39 -0.24
CA ALA A 301 12.70 34.63 -0.09
C ALA A 301 12.50 34.08 1.35
N ALA A 302 13.21 34.60 2.36
CA ALA A 302 13.13 34.15 3.76
C ALA A 302 11.72 34.22 4.38
N THR A 303 10.80 34.98 3.78
CA THR A 303 9.38 35.03 4.17
C THR A 303 8.52 33.95 3.50
N SER A 304 9.06 33.18 2.56
CA SER A 304 8.34 32.12 1.85
C SER A 304 8.68 30.73 2.41
N THR A 305 7.69 29.85 2.45
CA THR A 305 7.90 28.44 2.81
C THR A 305 8.18 27.64 1.55
N ARG A 306 9.31 26.94 1.51
CA ARG A 306 9.60 25.97 0.45
C ARG A 306 8.99 24.62 0.82
N LEU A 307 8.18 24.08 -0.09
CA LEU A 307 7.64 22.73 0.02
C LEU A 307 8.45 21.77 -0.83
N THR A 308 8.92 20.68 -0.23
CA THR A 308 9.63 19.59 -0.92
C THR A 308 8.82 18.31 -0.78
N LEU A 309 8.53 17.63 -1.89
CA LEU A 309 7.87 16.32 -1.86
C LEU A 309 8.74 15.32 -1.11
N ALA A 310 8.14 14.53 -0.23
CA ALA A 310 8.84 13.56 0.60
C ALA A 310 8.04 12.28 0.79
N THR A 311 8.73 11.15 0.92
CA THR A 311 8.17 9.88 1.38
C THR A 311 8.51 9.69 2.84
N LEU A 312 7.51 9.48 3.69
CA LEU A 312 7.72 8.92 5.01
C LEU A 312 7.76 7.39 4.88
N ALA A 313 8.94 6.82 5.01
CA ALA A 313 9.17 5.39 5.05
C ALA A 313 8.87 4.83 6.46
N PRO A 314 8.34 3.60 6.58
CA PRO A 314 8.28 2.90 7.86
C PRO A 314 9.67 2.48 8.34
N ARG A 315 9.73 1.93 9.56
CA ARG A 315 10.92 1.30 10.15
C ARG A 315 11.60 0.31 9.19
N TYR A 316 10.79 -0.42 8.45
CA TYR A 316 11.11 -1.19 7.26
C TYR A 316 9.82 -1.50 6.51
N ALA A 317 9.90 -1.74 5.19
CA ALA A 317 8.76 -2.20 4.42
C ALA A 317 8.34 -3.60 4.89
N CYS A 318 7.05 -3.79 5.14
CA CYS A 318 6.52 -5.05 5.65
C CYS A 318 5.22 -5.47 4.96
N ARG A 319 4.86 -6.76 5.11
CA ARG A 319 3.63 -7.37 4.61
C ARG A 319 3.00 -8.34 5.62
N GLY A 320 1.76 -8.73 5.32
CA GLY A 320 0.97 -9.72 6.06
C GLY A 320 0.13 -9.09 7.17
N GLU A 321 -1.08 -9.60 7.38
CA GLU A 321 -1.99 -9.11 8.43
C GLU A 321 -1.51 -9.53 9.83
N GLU A 322 -1.09 -10.79 9.98
CA GLU A 322 -0.76 -11.40 11.28
C GLU A 322 0.65 -11.04 11.81
N GLY A 323 1.47 -10.36 11.02
CA GLY A 323 2.86 -10.07 11.41
C GLY A 323 3.57 -9.08 10.49
N THR A 324 4.76 -8.64 10.90
CA THR A 324 5.57 -7.64 10.19
C THR A 324 6.61 -8.31 9.32
N LEU A 325 6.18 -9.09 8.32
CA LEU A 325 7.10 -9.83 7.45
C LEU A 325 7.97 -8.83 6.70
N PHE A 326 9.28 -8.90 6.90
CA PHE A 326 10.20 -7.95 6.29
C PHE A 326 10.31 -8.17 4.78
N VAL A 327 10.30 -7.07 4.03
CA VAL A 327 10.48 -7.07 2.57
C VAL A 327 11.77 -6.31 2.23
N PRO A 328 12.90 -7.01 2.06
CA PRO A 328 14.21 -6.38 1.86
C PRO A 328 14.26 -5.48 0.63
N GLY A 329 13.78 -5.97 -0.52
CA GLY A 329 13.84 -5.23 -1.78
C GLY A 329 13.06 -3.91 -1.76
N GLU A 330 11.87 -3.91 -1.15
CA GLU A 330 11.07 -2.69 -0.99
C GLU A 330 11.67 -1.70 0.01
N THR A 331 12.27 -2.22 1.08
CA THR A 331 12.95 -1.36 2.05
C THR A 331 14.20 -0.73 1.44
N PHE A 332 14.96 -1.52 0.67
CA PHE A 332 16.18 -1.09 0.01
C PHE A 332 15.91 -0.02 -1.07
N LEU A 333 14.82 -0.17 -1.83
CA LEU A 333 14.37 0.77 -2.86
C LEU A 333 14.21 2.21 -2.36
N LEU A 334 13.93 2.41 -1.07
CA LEU A 334 13.84 3.74 -0.48
C LEU A 334 15.19 4.49 -0.52
N GLY A 335 16.31 3.77 -0.44
CA GLY A 335 17.64 4.33 -0.70
C GLY A 335 17.83 4.75 -2.16
N GLY A 336 17.24 3.99 -3.10
CA GLY A 336 17.24 4.33 -4.53
C GLY A 336 16.47 5.61 -4.82
N LEU A 337 15.32 5.81 -4.16
CA LEU A 337 14.58 7.08 -4.20
C LEU A 337 15.43 8.25 -3.72
N ALA A 338 16.11 8.09 -2.57
CA ALA A 338 17.00 9.11 -2.04
C ALA A 338 18.17 9.42 -2.99
N ALA A 339 18.79 8.39 -3.57
CA ALA A 339 19.85 8.53 -4.56
C ALA A 339 19.39 9.24 -5.85
N ALA A 340 18.11 9.09 -6.22
CA ALA A 340 17.48 9.81 -7.33
C ALA A 340 17.08 11.26 -7.00
N GLY A 341 17.38 11.74 -5.79
CA GLY A 341 17.08 13.10 -5.34
C GLY A 341 15.68 13.28 -4.75
N HIS A 342 14.91 12.20 -4.59
CA HIS A 342 13.62 12.26 -3.88
C HIS A 342 13.84 12.25 -2.37
N THR A 343 13.12 13.08 -1.62
CA THR A 343 13.35 13.15 -0.18
C THR A 343 12.68 11.97 0.53
N VAL A 344 13.44 11.24 1.34
CA VAL A 344 12.94 10.12 2.16
C VAL A 344 13.22 10.40 3.62
N VAL A 345 12.18 10.31 4.45
CA VAL A 345 12.24 10.41 5.91
C VAL A 345 11.89 9.05 6.48
N GLN A 346 12.65 8.54 7.43
CA GLN A 346 12.37 7.24 8.03
C GLN A 346 11.71 7.38 9.40
N SER A 347 10.50 6.83 9.51
CA SER A 347 9.77 6.67 10.75
C SER A 347 10.36 5.56 11.62
N PRO A 348 10.38 5.69 12.96
CA PRO A 348 10.65 4.56 13.84
C PRO A 348 9.46 3.58 13.93
N LEU A 349 8.28 3.98 13.45
CA LEU A 349 7.05 3.21 13.48
C LEU A 349 6.97 2.22 12.30
N LEU A 350 6.28 1.11 12.52
CA LEU A 350 5.88 0.20 11.47
C LEU A 350 4.53 0.63 10.91
N PHE A 351 4.42 0.73 9.59
CA PHE A 351 3.13 0.92 8.94
C PHE A 351 3.13 0.45 7.49
N GLN A 352 1.95 0.16 6.97
CA GLN A 352 1.69 0.08 5.54
C GLN A 352 0.82 1.25 5.11
N GLY A 353 1.16 1.91 4.00
CA GLY A 353 0.43 3.10 3.57
C GLY A 353 -1.03 2.85 3.16
N GLY A 354 -1.41 1.63 2.77
CA GLY A 354 -2.82 1.25 2.56
C GLY A 354 -3.66 1.29 3.85
N ASN A 355 -3.02 1.25 5.01
CA ASN A 355 -3.66 1.36 6.32
C ASN A 355 -3.68 2.77 6.92
N VAL A 356 -3.24 3.78 6.17
CA VAL A 356 -3.06 5.15 6.66
C VAL A 356 -3.77 6.12 5.72
N LEU A 357 -4.94 6.60 6.12
CA LEU A 357 -5.74 7.55 5.35
C LEU A 357 -5.83 8.88 6.07
N ILE A 358 -5.45 9.96 5.40
CA ILE A 358 -5.60 11.31 5.92
C ILE A 358 -6.78 11.99 5.23
N ALA A 359 -7.79 12.36 6.02
CA ALA A 359 -8.89 13.18 5.56
C ALA A 359 -8.78 14.58 6.17
N GLU A 360 -8.74 15.60 5.30
CA GLU A 360 -8.69 17.01 5.70
C GLU A 360 -10.05 17.66 5.47
N TYR A 361 -10.65 18.20 6.53
CA TYR A 361 -11.95 18.86 6.50
C TYR A 361 -11.85 20.19 5.75
N PRO A 362 -12.72 20.44 4.77
CA PRO A 362 -12.66 21.64 3.94
C PRO A 362 -12.94 22.94 4.74
N ALA A 363 -13.82 22.87 5.75
CA ALA A 363 -14.30 24.05 6.46
C ALA A 363 -13.28 24.66 7.44
N ASN A 364 -12.46 23.82 8.09
CA ASN A 364 -11.56 24.24 9.17
C ASN A 364 -10.11 23.72 9.01
N GLY A 365 -9.82 22.92 7.98
CA GLY A 365 -8.50 22.32 7.77
C GLY A 365 -8.12 21.26 8.80
N GLU A 366 -9.06 20.80 9.65
CA GLU A 366 -8.82 19.72 10.60
C GLU A 366 -8.48 18.43 9.86
N ARG A 367 -7.44 17.73 10.31
CA ARG A 367 -6.96 16.49 9.69
C ARG A 367 -7.22 15.32 10.62
N THR A 368 -8.02 14.39 10.12
CA THR A 368 -8.29 13.10 10.77
C THR A 368 -7.50 12.03 10.05
N LEU A 369 -6.68 11.30 10.81
CA LEU A 369 -6.06 10.05 10.38
C LEU A 369 -7.03 8.90 10.66
N LEU A 370 -7.50 8.23 9.61
CA LEU A 370 -8.09 6.88 9.74
C LEU A 370 -6.94 5.88 9.68
N LEU A 371 -6.82 5.06 10.72
CA LEU A 371 -5.72 4.13 10.93
C LEU A 371 -6.28 2.70 11.01
N GLY A 372 -5.75 1.78 10.21
CA GLY A 372 -6.08 0.36 10.35
C GLY A 372 -5.55 -0.20 11.67
N GLU A 373 -6.36 -1.00 12.37
CA GLU A 373 -5.98 -1.57 13.67
C GLU A 373 -4.72 -2.46 13.62
N ALA A 374 -4.44 -3.06 12.46
CA ALA A 374 -3.21 -3.83 12.24
C ALA A 374 -1.97 -2.99 12.57
N GLU A 375 -1.96 -1.70 12.24
CA GLU A 375 -0.84 -0.81 12.52
C GLU A 375 -0.68 -0.49 14.01
N VAL A 376 -1.78 -0.53 14.75
CA VAL A 376 -1.73 -0.48 16.22
C VAL A 376 -1.02 -1.73 16.73
N HIS A 377 -1.42 -2.92 16.29
CA HIS A 377 -0.84 -4.18 16.74
C HIS A 377 0.65 -4.32 16.37
N ARG A 378 1.06 -3.90 15.17
CA ARG A 378 2.47 -3.91 14.75
C ARG A 378 3.38 -3.11 15.68
N ASN A 379 2.91 -1.97 16.18
CA ASN A 379 3.70 -1.11 17.05
C ASN A 379 3.54 -1.45 18.53
N VAL A 380 2.43 -2.07 18.93
CA VAL A 380 2.34 -2.75 20.24
C VAL A 380 3.37 -3.87 20.33
N ALA A 381 3.63 -4.59 19.23
CA ALA A 381 4.70 -5.59 19.17
C ALA A 381 6.12 -5.00 19.38
N LEU A 382 6.29 -3.69 19.24
CA LEU A 382 7.53 -2.97 19.59
C LEU A 382 7.59 -2.55 21.07
N GLY A 383 6.59 -2.92 21.88
CA GLY A 383 6.52 -2.62 23.31
C GLY A 383 5.88 -1.28 23.64
N LEU A 384 5.21 -0.64 22.68
CA LEU A 384 4.38 0.53 22.95
C LEU A 384 2.99 0.09 23.42
N THR A 385 2.32 0.93 24.22
CA THR A 385 0.89 0.72 24.53
C THR A 385 0.01 1.21 23.38
N ARG A 386 -1.25 0.76 23.31
CA ARG A 386 -2.22 1.22 22.30
C ARG A 386 -2.29 2.75 22.22
N ASP A 387 -2.37 3.42 23.36
CA ASP A 387 -2.50 4.89 23.42
C ASP A 387 -1.22 5.59 22.96
N GLN A 388 -0.05 5.06 23.32
CA GLN A 388 1.24 5.56 22.82
C GLN A 388 1.36 5.42 21.31
N VAL A 389 0.89 4.31 20.74
CA VAL A 389 0.88 4.11 19.29
C VAL A 389 -0.03 5.12 18.61
N ILE A 390 -1.28 5.26 19.08
CA ILE A 390 -2.24 6.23 18.51
C ILE A 390 -1.67 7.65 18.53
N GLU A 391 -1.07 8.05 19.65
CA GLU A 391 -0.43 9.37 19.78
C GLU A 391 0.78 9.54 18.86
N ALA A 392 1.62 8.51 18.73
CA ALA A 392 2.76 8.52 17.83
C ALA A 392 2.32 8.69 16.36
N PHE A 393 1.31 7.95 15.92
CA PHE A 393 0.72 8.12 14.58
C PHE A 393 0.09 9.50 14.39
N ARG A 394 -0.63 10.01 15.40
CA ARG A 394 -1.20 11.36 15.36
C ARG A 394 -0.13 12.40 15.06
N ILE A 395 0.98 12.35 15.81
CA ILE A 395 2.09 13.29 15.68
C ILE A 395 2.84 13.07 14.35
N GLU A 396 3.23 11.84 14.04
CA GLU A 396 4.07 11.52 12.87
C GLU A 396 3.42 11.96 11.54
N PHE A 397 2.10 11.74 11.42
CA PHE A 397 1.35 12.07 10.21
C PHE A 397 0.74 13.48 10.22
N ASP A 398 1.02 14.26 11.27
CA ASP A 398 0.57 15.64 11.44
C ASP A 398 -0.97 15.77 11.53
N ALA A 399 -1.63 14.81 12.18
CA ALA A 399 -3.08 14.80 12.35
C ALA A 399 -3.51 15.45 13.68
N GLN A 400 -4.71 16.02 13.72
CA GLN A 400 -5.33 16.50 14.95
C GLN A 400 -6.08 15.38 15.65
N ARG A 401 -6.62 14.43 14.88
CA ARG A 401 -7.41 13.30 15.37
C ARG A 401 -6.97 12.00 14.72
N VAL A 402 -7.07 10.90 15.46
CA VAL A 402 -6.89 9.54 14.94
C VAL A 402 -8.17 8.75 15.21
N GLU A 403 -8.63 8.02 14.21
CA GLU A 403 -9.68 7.03 14.32
C GLU A 403 -9.14 5.67 13.92
N VAL A 404 -9.25 4.68 14.82
CA VAL A 404 -8.80 3.32 14.52
C VAL A 404 -9.98 2.53 13.96
N LEU A 405 -9.82 2.00 12.75
CA LEU A 405 -10.82 1.18 12.08
C LEU A 405 -10.47 -0.31 12.19
N PRO A 406 -11.47 -1.20 12.34
CA PRO A 406 -11.25 -2.64 12.40
C PRO A 406 -10.74 -3.19 11.07
N ALA A 407 -10.04 -4.32 11.12
CA ALA A 407 -9.47 -5.02 9.96
C ALA A 407 -10.52 -5.90 9.28
N ALA A 408 -11.52 -5.28 8.62
CA ALA A 408 -12.50 -6.01 7.81
C ALA A 408 -11.86 -6.62 6.53
N SER A 409 -10.77 -6.03 6.06
CA SER A 409 -9.87 -6.52 5.02
C SER A 409 -8.41 -6.21 5.38
N TYR A 410 -7.46 -6.72 4.62
CA TYR A 410 -6.03 -6.56 4.92
C TYR A 410 -5.57 -5.10 5.03
N HIS A 411 -6.14 -4.19 4.23
CA HIS A 411 -5.94 -2.73 4.34
C HIS A 411 -7.26 -1.97 4.43
N ILE A 412 -7.28 -0.84 5.15
CA ILE A 412 -8.49 0.00 5.24
C ILE A 412 -8.80 0.77 3.95
N ASP A 413 -7.83 0.96 3.05
CA ASP A 413 -8.08 1.56 1.72
C ASP A 413 -8.84 0.63 0.76
N TYR A 414 -9.12 -0.60 1.17
CA TYR A 414 -10.10 -1.50 0.54
C TYR A 414 -11.52 -1.25 1.03
N GLU A 415 -11.68 -0.72 2.25
CA GLU A 415 -12.98 -0.58 2.90
C GLU A 415 -13.52 0.85 2.87
N VAL A 416 -12.62 1.83 2.81
CA VAL A 416 -13.01 3.23 2.76
C VAL A 416 -12.12 4.06 1.83
N SER A 417 -12.78 4.90 1.03
CA SER A 417 -12.16 5.98 0.26
C SER A 417 -12.75 7.30 0.72
N VAL A 418 -11.92 8.33 0.91
CA VAL A 418 -12.37 9.61 1.50
C VAL A 418 -12.26 10.74 0.50
N ARG A 419 -13.19 11.70 0.58
CA ARG A 419 -13.22 12.90 -0.26
C ARG A 419 -13.64 14.12 0.55
N ALA A 420 -13.00 15.25 0.32
CA ALA A 420 -13.49 16.55 0.74
C ALA A 420 -14.59 17.03 -0.22
N GLY A 421 -15.81 17.16 0.29
CA GLY A 421 -16.90 17.89 -0.36
C GLY A 421 -16.80 19.40 -0.07
N PRO A 422 -17.83 20.20 -0.42
CA PRO A 422 -17.86 21.63 -0.10
C PRO A 422 -17.84 21.91 1.42
N ASP A 423 -18.71 21.23 2.18
CA ASP A 423 -18.93 21.54 3.60
C ASP A 423 -18.64 20.37 4.54
N ARG A 424 -18.31 19.18 4.01
CA ARG A 424 -18.17 17.95 4.79
C ARG A 424 -17.20 16.98 4.11
N LEU A 425 -16.77 15.98 4.88
CA LEU A 425 -16.11 14.81 4.32
C LEU A 425 -17.15 13.79 3.83
N ILE A 426 -16.83 13.14 2.73
CA ILE A 426 -17.58 12.03 2.14
C ILE A 426 -16.71 10.78 2.31
N ALA A 427 -17.26 9.72 2.87
CA ALA A 427 -16.63 8.41 2.94
C ALA A 427 -17.39 7.45 2.00
N PHE A 428 -16.68 6.92 1.01
CA PHE A 428 -17.18 5.86 0.15
C PHE A 428 -16.86 4.52 0.79
N VAL A 429 -17.86 3.66 0.93
CA VAL A 429 -17.75 2.33 1.56
C VAL A 429 -18.32 1.25 0.65
N ASN A 430 -17.94 -0.01 0.87
CA ASN A 430 -18.36 -1.11 0.01
C ASN A 430 -19.86 -1.40 0.17
N ASP A 431 -20.56 -1.50 -0.96
CA ASP A 431 -21.89 -2.12 -1.06
C ASP A 431 -21.73 -3.51 -1.69
N ALA A 432 -21.28 -4.45 -0.86
CA ALA A 432 -21.03 -5.81 -1.27
C ALA A 432 -22.30 -6.50 -1.81
N ARG A 433 -23.47 -6.15 -1.26
CA ARG A 433 -24.75 -6.71 -1.70
C ARG A 433 -25.12 -6.25 -3.10
N ALA A 434 -24.99 -4.96 -3.42
CA ALA A 434 -25.25 -4.45 -4.76
C ALA A 434 -24.29 -5.06 -5.80
N ALA A 435 -22.99 -5.17 -5.46
CA ALA A 435 -22.02 -5.81 -6.34
C ALA A 435 -22.31 -7.30 -6.55
N MET A 436 -22.59 -8.04 -5.48
CA MET A 436 -22.98 -9.45 -5.54
C MET A 436 -24.16 -9.65 -6.50
N ILE A 437 -25.24 -8.87 -6.40
CA ILE A 437 -26.40 -8.99 -7.29
C ILE A 437 -26.00 -8.79 -8.77
N ILE A 438 -25.13 -7.82 -9.07
CA ILE A 438 -24.64 -7.60 -10.44
C ILE A 438 -23.79 -8.77 -10.92
N VAL A 439 -22.89 -9.28 -10.09
CA VAL A 439 -22.04 -10.43 -10.41
C VAL A 439 -22.89 -11.69 -10.68
N LEU A 440 -23.89 -11.95 -9.85
CA LEU A 440 -24.82 -13.08 -10.02
C LEU A 440 -25.60 -12.98 -11.33
N ARG A 441 -26.11 -11.79 -11.67
CA ARG A 441 -26.78 -11.53 -12.94
C ARG A 441 -25.87 -11.84 -14.13
N LEU A 442 -24.62 -11.37 -14.09
CA LEU A 442 -23.64 -11.59 -15.16
C LEU A 442 -23.30 -13.08 -15.31
N GLY A 443 -23.13 -13.80 -14.20
CA GLY A 443 -22.88 -15.23 -14.21
C GLY A 443 -24.06 -16.05 -14.75
N ALA A 444 -25.30 -15.72 -14.36
CA ALA A 444 -26.49 -16.37 -14.92
C ALA A 444 -26.59 -16.18 -16.45
N LYS A 445 -26.31 -14.95 -16.95
CA LYS A 445 -26.22 -14.69 -18.39
C LYS A 445 -25.09 -15.51 -19.05
N ALA A 446 -23.96 -15.69 -18.39
CA ALA A 446 -22.85 -16.51 -18.90
C ALA A 446 -23.21 -18.00 -19.01
N LEU A 447 -23.88 -18.55 -18.00
CA LEU A 447 -24.39 -19.93 -18.01
C LEU A 447 -25.42 -20.13 -19.13
N ASN A 448 -26.28 -19.14 -19.38
CA ASN A 448 -27.22 -19.20 -20.50
C ASN A 448 -26.52 -19.18 -21.87
N ARG A 449 -25.51 -18.30 -22.06
CA ARG A 449 -24.68 -18.31 -23.28
C ARG A 449 -23.93 -19.63 -23.48
N ALA A 450 -23.58 -20.32 -22.40
CA ALA A 450 -22.96 -21.65 -22.44
C ALA A 450 -23.95 -22.78 -22.76
N GLY A 451 -25.27 -22.50 -22.83
CA GLY A 451 -26.31 -23.51 -23.01
C GLY A 451 -26.60 -24.35 -21.76
N LEU A 452 -26.11 -23.93 -20.58
CA LEU A 452 -26.25 -24.64 -19.31
C LEU A 452 -27.52 -24.22 -18.55
N LEU A 453 -28.02 -23.01 -18.82
CA LEU A 453 -29.25 -22.46 -18.26
C LEU A 453 -30.16 -22.02 -19.42
N ASP A 454 -31.35 -22.59 -19.57
CA ASP A 454 -32.27 -22.16 -20.62
C ASP A 454 -32.82 -20.74 -20.37
N SER A 455 -33.37 -20.11 -21.42
CA SER A 455 -33.83 -18.71 -21.34
C SER A 455 -34.99 -18.50 -20.35
N THR A 456 -35.87 -19.49 -20.19
CA THR A 456 -36.99 -19.40 -19.24
C THR A 456 -36.46 -19.36 -17.81
N ARG A 457 -35.53 -20.26 -17.48
CA ARG A 457 -34.89 -20.30 -16.16
C ARG A 457 -34.00 -19.09 -15.91
N LEU A 458 -33.34 -18.57 -16.95
CA LEU A 458 -32.63 -17.29 -16.87
C LEU A 458 -33.59 -16.17 -16.46
N ASP A 459 -34.72 -16.02 -17.15
CA ASP A 459 -35.70 -14.97 -16.84
C ASP A 459 -36.26 -15.10 -15.42
N GLU A 460 -36.51 -16.32 -14.95
CA GLU A 460 -36.89 -16.59 -13.56
C GLU A 460 -35.80 -16.17 -12.56
N ALA A 461 -34.54 -16.53 -12.84
CA ALA A 461 -33.40 -16.14 -12.00
C ALA A 461 -33.21 -14.62 -11.97
N LEU A 462 -33.38 -13.93 -13.09
CA LEU A 462 -33.25 -12.47 -13.14
C LEU A 462 -34.38 -11.78 -12.35
N ARG A 463 -35.63 -12.26 -12.47
CA ARG A 463 -36.76 -11.76 -11.67
C ARG A 463 -36.58 -12.01 -10.17
N SER A 464 -35.96 -13.12 -9.77
CA SER A 464 -35.68 -13.38 -8.35
C SER A 464 -34.64 -12.42 -7.79
N LEU A 465 -33.61 -12.04 -8.56
CA LEU A 465 -32.68 -10.97 -8.16
C LEU A 465 -33.37 -9.61 -8.05
N GLU A 466 -34.24 -9.26 -9.00
CA GLU A 466 -35.00 -7.98 -8.98
C GLU A 466 -35.94 -7.87 -7.77
N SER A 467 -36.55 -8.99 -7.37
CA SER A 467 -37.39 -9.08 -6.17
C SER A 467 -36.61 -9.36 -4.87
N ALA A 468 -35.27 -9.31 -4.93
CA ALA A 468 -34.37 -9.57 -3.80
C ALA A 468 -34.52 -10.96 -3.15
N SER A 469 -35.06 -11.94 -3.89
CA SER A 469 -35.22 -13.33 -3.45
C SER A 469 -33.98 -14.18 -3.78
N LEU A 470 -32.91 -13.99 -3.02
CA LEU A 470 -31.63 -14.69 -3.22
C LEU A 470 -31.77 -16.22 -3.07
N ALA A 471 -32.62 -16.68 -2.15
CA ALA A 471 -32.88 -18.11 -1.97
C ALA A 471 -33.47 -18.76 -3.23
N GLU A 472 -34.34 -18.04 -3.93
CA GLU A 472 -34.94 -18.51 -5.18
C GLU A 472 -33.94 -18.48 -6.33
N PHE A 473 -33.10 -17.44 -6.41
CA PHE A 473 -31.98 -17.41 -7.35
C PHE A 473 -31.07 -18.63 -7.18
N LEU A 474 -30.64 -18.91 -5.94
CA LEU A 474 -29.79 -20.05 -5.61
C LEU A 474 -30.47 -21.39 -5.95
N ARG A 475 -31.78 -21.52 -5.73
CA ARG A 475 -32.56 -22.71 -6.11
C ARG A 475 -32.53 -22.97 -7.62
N ILE A 476 -32.55 -21.92 -8.44
CA ILE A 476 -32.55 -22.01 -9.90
C ILE A 476 -31.14 -22.27 -10.44
N VAL A 477 -30.14 -21.53 -9.96
CA VAL A 477 -28.79 -21.49 -10.53
C VAL A 477 -27.83 -22.48 -9.87
N GLY A 478 -27.96 -22.73 -8.56
CA GLY A 478 -27.08 -23.64 -7.79
C GLY A 478 -26.96 -25.03 -8.43
N PRO A 479 -28.06 -25.74 -8.72
CA PRO A 479 -27.99 -27.06 -9.34
C PRO A 479 -27.32 -27.08 -10.72
N VAL A 480 -27.39 -25.97 -11.47
CA VAL A 480 -26.72 -25.85 -12.78
C VAL A 480 -25.21 -25.75 -12.58
N VAL A 481 -24.77 -24.93 -11.62
CA VAL A 481 -23.35 -24.76 -11.29
C VAL A 481 -22.78 -26.06 -10.72
N ASP A 482 -23.47 -26.69 -9.78
CA ASP A 482 -23.07 -27.96 -9.18
C ASP A 482 -22.95 -29.07 -10.23
N GLY A 483 -23.90 -29.13 -11.17
CA GLY A 483 -23.88 -30.08 -12.29
C GLY A 483 -22.72 -29.88 -13.28
N CYS A 484 -22.05 -28.73 -13.26
CA CYS A 484 -20.86 -28.48 -14.07
C CYS A 484 -19.56 -28.92 -13.39
N ALA A 485 -19.58 -29.20 -12.09
CA ALA A 485 -18.38 -29.55 -11.34
C ALA A 485 -17.91 -30.98 -11.71
N VAL A 486 -16.61 -31.15 -11.97
CA VAL A 486 -16.01 -32.48 -12.22
C VAL A 486 -15.66 -33.21 -10.92
N ALA A 487 -15.47 -32.44 -9.85
CA ALA A 487 -15.34 -32.87 -8.47
C ALA A 487 -15.76 -31.68 -7.58
N PRO A 488 -16.06 -31.87 -6.28
CA PRO A 488 -16.39 -30.76 -5.39
C PRO A 488 -15.37 -29.62 -5.49
N GLY A 489 -15.84 -28.40 -5.80
CA GLY A 489 -15.01 -27.21 -5.99
C GLY A 489 -14.14 -27.17 -7.26
N ASN A 490 -14.22 -28.17 -8.14
CA ASN A 490 -13.42 -28.28 -9.35
C ASN A 490 -14.30 -28.13 -10.60
N TYR A 491 -14.00 -27.15 -11.45
CA TYR A 491 -14.76 -26.85 -12.66
C TYR A 491 -13.89 -27.01 -13.92
N PRO A 492 -14.46 -27.44 -15.05
CA PRO A 492 -13.71 -27.61 -16.28
C PRO A 492 -13.31 -26.25 -16.86
N GLU A 493 -12.10 -26.18 -17.45
CA GLU A 493 -11.59 -24.95 -18.08
C GLU A 493 -12.53 -24.45 -19.19
N SER A 494 -13.24 -25.34 -19.88
CA SER A 494 -14.23 -24.98 -20.91
C SER A 494 -15.32 -24.04 -20.38
N LEU A 495 -15.76 -24.20 -19.12
CA LEU A 495 -16.75 -23.33 -18.51
C LEU A 495 -16.23 -21.89 -18.38
N THR A 496 -14.95 -21.74 -18.01
CA THR A 496 -14.33 -20.43 -17.75
C THR A 496 -14.31 -19.54 -18.99
N ARG A 497 -14.31 -20.12 -20.20
CA ARG A 497 -14.33 -19.37 -21.47
C ARG A 497 -15.61 -18.55 -21.65
N HIS A 498 -16.72 -18.95 -21.04
CA HIS A 498 -17.99 -18.21 -21.08
C HIS A 498 -18.04 -17.01 -20.13
N PHE A 499 -17.08 -16.96 -19.20
CA PHE A 499 -16.87 -15.89 -18.22
C PHE A 499 -15.79 -14.90 -18.66
N SER A 500 -15.40 -14.87 -19.95
CA SER A 500 -14.43 -13.94 -20.50
C SER A 500 -14.99 -13.21 -21.72
N THR A 501 -14.61 -11.95 -21.90
CA THR A 501 -14.94 -11.17 -23.11
C THR A 501 -13.76 -11.02 -24.08
N GLY A 502 -12.59 -11.62 -23.79
CA GLY A 502 -11.40 -11.49 -24.64
C GLY A 502 -10.11 -12.00 -24.00
N LEU A 503 -8.99 -11.93 -24.74
CA LEU A 503 -7.71 -12.52 -24.31
C LEU A 503 -7.10 -11.88 -23.04
N SER A 504 -7.39 -10.61 -22.80
CA SER A 504 -6.93 -9.89 -21.60
C SER A 504 -7.86 -10.10 -20.39
N ASP A 505 -9.03 -10.69 -20.58
CA ASP A 505 -10.05 -10.88 -19.54
C ASP A 505 -10.01 -12.31 -18.98
N SER A 506 -9.80 -12.44 -17.68
CA SER A 506 -9.56 -13.73 -17.03
C SER A 506 -10.87 -14.47 -16.73
N GLY A 507 -11.25 -15.38 -17.63
CA GLY A 507 -12.42 -16.24 -17.42
C GLY A 507 -12.38 -17.06 -16.13
N VAL A 508 -11.19 -17.50 -15.71
CA VAL A 508 -10.99 -18.20 -14.42
C VAL A 508 -11.31 -17.28 -13.24
N GLY A 509 -10.71 -16.08 -13.21
CA GLY A 509 -10.95 -15.13 -12.12
C GLY A 509 -12.40 -14.66 -12.06
N ASN A 510 -13.05 -14.51 -13.22
CA ASN A 510 -14.46 -14.11 -13.29
C ASN A 510 -15.39 -15.24 -12.84
N LEU A 511 -15.09 -16.50 -13.16
CA LEU A 511 -15.81 -17.64 -12.59
C LEU A 511 -15.65 -17.69 -11.06
N GLN A 512 -14.42 -17.56 -10.54
CA GLN A 512 -14.18 -17.59 -9.08
C GLN A 512 -14.95 -16.50 -8.34
N ARG A 513 -15.00 -15.28 -8.88
CA ARG A 513 -15.82 -14.17 -8.34
C ARG A 513 -17.31 -14.44 -8.39
N PHE A 514 -17.79 -15.11 -9.44
CA PHE A 514 -19.18 -15.56 -9.51
C PHE A 514 -19.49 -16.62 -8.45
N LEU A 515 -18.58 -17.57 -8.21
CA LEU A 515 -18.71 -18.56 -7.14
C LEU A 515 -18.73 -17.90 -5.76
N LEU A 516 -17.83 -16.94 -5.51
CA LEU A 516 -17.85 -16.12 -4.29
C LEU A 516 -19.19 -15.39 -4.12
N ALA A 517 -19.77 -14.83 -5.19
CA ALA A 517 -21.07 -14.17 -5.11
C ALA A 517 -22.22 -15.14 -4.77
N LEU A 518 -22.11 -16.43 -5.14
CA LEU A 518 -23.06 -17.47 -4.69
C LEU A 518 -22.91 -17.77 -3.20
N ASP A 519 -21.67 -17.79 -2.68
CA ASP A 519 -21.41 -17.96 -1.25
C ASP A 519 -21.98 -16.79 -0.44
N LEU A 520 -21.71 -15.55 -0.88
CA LEU A 520 -22.27 -14.34 -0.27
C LEU A 520 -23.81 -14.34 -0.31
N ALA A 521 -24.41 -14.77 -1.42
CA ALA A 521 -25.86 -14.89 -1.52
C ALA A 521 -26.41 -15.98 -0.59
N THR A 522 -25.66 -17.05 -0.38
CA THR A 522 -26.02 -18.11 0.57
C THR A 522 -26.09 -17.54 1.98
N VAL A 523 -25.07 -16.78 2.41
CA VAL A 523 -25.07 -16.07 3.70
C VAL A 523 -26.23 -15.07 3.79
N ALA A 524 -26.41 -14.22 2.77
CA ALA A 524 -27.44 -13.18 2.78
C ALA A 524 -28.88 -13.75 2.68
N SER A 525 -29.05 -14.97 2.18
CA SER A 525 -30.34 -15.67 2.13
C SER A 525 -30.69 -16.42 3.44
N ALA A 526 -29.73 -16.51 4.37
CA ALA A 526 -29.85 -17.38 5.53
C ALA A 526 -30.84 -16.84 6.57
N GLY A 527 -32.07 -17.36 6.50
CA GLY A 527 -32.89 -17.73 7.67
C GLY A 527 -32.77 -19.23 8.00
N ARG A 528 -31.72 -19.91 7.49
CA ARG A 528 -31.55 -21.37 7.53
C ARG A 528 -30.55 -21.78 8.61
N ALA A 529 -30.74 -22.99 9.15
CA ALA A 529 -29.75 -23.66 9.98
C ALA A 529 -28.38 -23.69 9.27
N PRO A 530 -27.26 -23.58 10.01
CA PRO A 530 -25.92 -23.65 9.42
C PRO A 530 -25.77 -24.92 8.57
N PRO A 531 -24.91 -24.88 7.53
CA PRO A 531 -24.59 -26.08 6.75
C PRO A 531 -24.22 -27.25 7.66
N SER A 532 -24.59 -28.47 7.26
CA SER A 532 -24.23 -29.68 8.02
C SER A 532 -22.72 -29.93 8.03
N ASP A 533 -21.99 -29.40 7.06
CA ASP A 533 -20.53 -29.43 7.01
C ASP A 533 -19.94 -28.31 7.89
N PRO A 534 -19.19 -28.65 8.97
CA PRO A 534 -18.59 -27.67 9.87
C PRO A 534 -17.58 -26.74 9.17
N ALA A 535 -16.81 -27.24 8.19
CA ALA A 535 -15.81 -26.44 7.51
C ALA A 535 -16.46 -25.36 6.64
N LEU A 536 -17.53 -25.73 5.94
CA LEU A 536 -18.35 -24.78 5.18
C LEU A 536 -19.05 -23.77 6.11
N ALA A 537 -19.58 -24.22 7.25
CA ALA A 537 -20.19 -23.34 8.24
C ALA A 537 -19.19 -22.32 8.80
N GLU A 538 -17.96 -22.75 9.12
CA GLU A 538 -16.89 -21.88 9.57
C GLU A 538 -16.48 -20.88 8.49
N TYR A 539 -16.27 -21.34 7.26
CA TYR A 539 -16.00 -20.48 6.10
C TYR A 539 -17.08 -19.40 5.92
N LEU A 540 -18.36 -19.78 5.88
CA LEU A 540 -19.46 -18.81 5.73
C LEU A 540 -19.59 -17.87 6.93
N SER A 541 -19.23 -18.32 8.14
CA SER A 541 -19.20 -17.45 9.34
C SER A 541 -18.18 -16.32 9.23
N THR A 542 -17.11 -16.50 8.43
CA THR A 542 -16.12 -15.45 8.20
C THR A 542 -16.73 -14.24 7.48
N PHE A 543 -17.59 -14.46 6.49
CA PHE A 543 -18.30 -13.37 5.79
C PHE A 543 -19.23 -12.59 6.72
N ILE A 544 -19.93 -13.29 7.61
CA ILE A 544 -20.80 -12.65 8.61
C ILE A 544 -19.99 -11.73 9.53
N ARG A 545 -18.81 -12.18 9.98
CA ARG A 545 -17.90 -11.35 10.80
C ARG A 545 -17.41 -10.13 10.02
N ARG A 546 -16.92 -10.30 8.79
CA ARG A 546 -16.46 -9.20 7.94
C ARG A 546 -17.57 -8.18 7.67
N ASP A 547 -18.80 -8.62 7.40
CA ASP A 547 -19.93 -7.72 7.16
C ASP A 547 -20.34 -6.94 8.43
N ALA A 548 -20.21 -7.55 9.61
CA ALA A 548 -20.35 -6.85 10.88
C ALA A 548 -19.26 -5.78 11.07
N ASP A 549 -18.00 -6.10 10.76
CA ASP A 549 -16.89 -5.13 10.85
C ASP A 549 -17.08 -3.97 9.87
N ARG A 550 -17.50 -4.23 8.62
CA ARG A 550 -17.84 -3.20 7.63
C ARG A 550 -18.98 -2.30 8.09
N SER A 551 -20.01 -2.88 8.71
CA SER A 551 -21.10 -2.12 9.30
C SER A 551 -20.63 -1.25 10.46
N GLY A 552 -19.67 -1.75 11.26
CA GLY A 552 -18.97 -1.00 12.30
C GLY A 552 -18.20 0.20 11.74
N ILE A 553 -17.42 0.00 10.67
CA ILE A 553 -16.70 1.08 9.96
C ILE A 553 -17.67 2.17 9.51
N LYS A 554 -18.75 1.80 8.81
CA LYS A 554 -19.78 2.74 8.36
C LYS A 554 -20.35 3.56 9.52
N SER A 555 -20.82 2.89 10.57
CA SER A 555 -21.44 3.53 11.74
C SER A 555 -20.47 4.49 12.43
N ARG A 556 -19.18 4.11 12.46
CA ARG A 556 -18.13 4.93 13.05
C ARG A 556 -17.88 6.20 12.23
N LEU A 557 -17.78 6.08 10.91
CA LEU A 557 -17.62 7.22 10.00
C LEU A 557 -18.81 8.19 10.07
N GLU A 558 -20.04 7.67 10.16
CA GLU A 558 -21.25 8.49 10.38
C GLU A 558 -21.17 9.26 11.72
N THR A 559 -20.71 8.59 12.79
CA THR A 559 -20.50 9.23 14.10
C THR A 559 -19.43 10.33 14.06
N LEU A 560 -18.44 10.20 13.16
CA LEU A 560 -17.45 11.24 12.90
C LEU A 560 -18.00 12.43 12.09
N GLY A 561 -19.23 12.35 11.58
CA GLY A 561 -19.85 13.38 10.75
C GLY A 561 -19.56 13.25 9.26
N PHE A 562 -19.01 12.11 8.81
CA PHE A 562 -18.82 11.86 7.38
C PHE A 562 -20.18 11.57 6.73
N MET A 563 -20.37 12.06 5.51
CA MET A 563 -21.42 11.54 4.63
C MET A 563 -20.96 10.20 4.08
N VAL A 564 -21.61 9.12 4.49
CA VAL A 564 -21.29 7.78 3.97
C VAL A 564 -22.06 7.50 2.69
N VAL A 565 -21.34 7.10 1.64
CA VAL A 565 -21.88 6.76 0.32
C VAL A 565 -21.52 5.31 0.00
N PRO A 566 -22.52 4.41 -0.15
CA PRO A 566 -22.28 3.05 -0.59
C PRO A 566 -21.89 3.00 -2.07
N ILE A 567 -20.87 2.23 -2.41
CA ILE A 567 -20.42 1.98 -3.79
C ILE A 567 -20.49 0.48 -4.07
N PRO A 568 -21.16 0.02 -5.15
CA PRO A 568 -21.12 -1.37 -5.57
C PRO A 568 -19.67 -1.84 -5.74
N SER A 569 -19.18 -2.65 -4.81
CA SER A 569 -17.77 -3.05 -4.73
C SER A 569 -17.62 -4.29 -3.83
N LEU A 570 -16.64 -5.14 -4.13
CA LEU A 570 -16.29 -6.32 -3.34
C LEU A 570 -14.83 -6.24 -2.88
N ALA A 571 -14.60 -6.30 -1.57
CA ALA A 571 -13.28 -6.23 -0.94
C ALA A 571 -12.75 -7.61 -0.48
N GLU A 572 -13.05 -8.66 -1.23
CA GLU A 572 -12.65 -10.04 -0.89
C GLU A 572 -11.31 -10.41 -1.54
N GLU A 573 -10.20 -9.97 -0.93
CA GLU A 573 -8.83 -10.41 -1.23
C GLU A 573 -8.53 -10.55 -2.75
N ASP A 574 -8.07 -11.72 -3.22
CA ASP A 574 -7.65 -11.99 -4.59
C ASP A 574 -8.84 -12.18 -5.55
N LEU A 575 -10.05 -12.22 -4.99
CA LEU A 575 -11.33 -12.21 -5.69
C LEU A 575 -11.97 -10.82 -5.67
N SER A 576 -11.25 -9.78 -5.24
CA SER A 576 -11.80 -8.44 -5.16
C SER A 576 -12.26 -7.89 -6.52
N LEU A 577 -13.31 -7.06 -6.44
CA LEU A 577 -13.82 -6.13 -7.45
C LEU A 577 -13.94 -4.78 -6.75
N ASN A 578 -12.79 -4.23 -6.35
CA ASN A 578 -12.72 -3.11 -5.42
C ASN A 578 -12.63 -1.77 -6.17
N TYR A 579 -13.67 -0.95 -6.07
CA TYR A 579 -13.78 0.37 -6.71
C TYR A 579 -13.39 1.53 -5.78
N LEU A 580 -13.12 1.24 -4.51
CA LEU A 580 -12.72 2.22 -3.49
C LEU A 580 -11.22 2.47 -3.46
N ASN A 581 -10.42 1.46 -3.84
CA ASN A 581 -8.95 1.49 -3.84
C ASN A 581 -8.39 2.33 -5.01
N GLY A 582 -8.95 3.52 -5.20
CA GLY A 582 -8.57 4.53 -6.18
C GLY A 582 -7.86 5.73 -5.58
N ILE A 583 -7.58 6.72 -6.42
CA ILE A 583 -6.87 7.95 -6.03
C ILE A 583 -7.73 9.16 -6.32
N HIS A 584 -7.99 9.97 -5.29
CA HIS A 584 -8.65 11.27 -5.44
C HIS A 584 -7.63 12.36 -5.73
N THR A 585 -7.89 13.18 -6.75
CA THR A 585 -7.22 14.45 -7.03
C THR A 585 -8.24 15.58 -6.91
N LYS A 586 -7.82 16.85 -6.98
CA LYS A 586 -8.73 18.01 -7.01
C LYS A 586 -9.93 17.84 -7.95
N ASP A 587 -9.72 17.39 -9.17
CA ASP A 587 -10.70 17.41 -10.26
C ASP A 587 -11.02 16.03 -10.84
N MET A 588 -10.39 14.96 -10.34
CA MET A 588 -10.67 13.60 -10.81
C MET A 588 -10.62 12.55 -9.70
N TYR A 589 -11.31 11.45 -9.94
CA TYR A 589 -11.14 10.20 -9.20
C TYR A 589 -10.63 9.13 -10.16
N LEU A 590 -9.40 8.67 -9.95
CA LEU A 590 -8.80 7.55 -10.68
C LEU A 590 -9.37 6.25 -10.10
N MET A 591 -10.54 5.87 -10.61
CA MET A 591 -11.33 4.75 -10.10
C MET A 591 -10.79 3.43 -10.63
N PRO A 592 -10.51 2.43 -9.77
CA PRO A 592 -10.25 1.07 -10.21
C PRO A 592 -11.39 0.55 -11.08
N ALA A 593 -11.08 -0.18 -12.14
CA ALA A 593 -12.08 -0.83 -12.98
C ALA A 593 -11.62 -2.25 -13.31
N ALA A 594 -12.56 -3.18 -13.38
CA ALA A 594 -12.27 -4.55 -13.79
C ALA A 594 -12.17 -4.64 -15.32
N GLY A 595 -13.04 -3.93 -16.04
CA GLY A 595 -13.20 -4.06 -17.48
C GLY A 595 -13.85 -5.40 -17.87
N GLY A 596 -13.82 -5.70 -19.17
CA GLY A 596 -14.21 -7.00 -19.71
C GLY A 596 -15.60 -7.48 -19.26
N PHE A 597 -15.65 -8.68 -18.69
CA PHE A 597 -16.88 -9.31 -18.18
C PHE A 597 -17.65 -8.47 -17.15
N TYR A 598 -16.98 -7.60 -16.40
CA TYR A 598 -17.57 -6.82 -15.31
C TYR A 598 -17.85 -5.35 -15.65
N VAL A 599 -17.88 -4.99 -16.93
CA VAL A 599 -18.19 -3.60 -17.36
C VAL A 599 -19.55 -3.09 -16.85
N GLU A 600 -20.54 -3.97 -16.64
CA GLU A 600 -21.82 -3.58 -16.02
C GLU A 600 -21.63 -3.11 -14.56
N LEU A 601 -20.73 -3.75 -13.81
CA LEU A 601 -20.40 -3.34 -12.44
C LEU A 601 -19.57 -2.05 -12.45
N ASP A 602 -18.56 -1.94 -13.32
CA ASP A 602 -17.78 -0.71 -13.50
C ASP A 602 -18.68 0.51 -13.74
N ALA A 603 -19.70 0.35 -14.59
CA ALA A 603 -20.65 1.41 -14.90
C ALA A 603 -21.56 1.74 -13.69
N ALA A 604 -21.94 0.76 -12.88
CA ALA A 604 -22.73 0.99 -11.67
C ALA A 604 -21.94 1.78 -10.62
N SER A 605 -20.69 1.40 -10.38
CA SER A 605 -19.80 2.09 -9.44
C SER A 605 -19.46 3.49 -9.94
N THR A 606 -19.19 3.65 -11.26
CA THR A 606 -18.98 4.97 -11.88
C THR A 606 -20.16 5.91 -11.66
N ARG A 607 -21.41 5.42 -11.82
CA ARG A 607 -22.61 6.22 -11.57
C ARG A 607 -22.70 6.63 -10.10
N ALA A 608 -22.55 5.69 -9.17
CA ALA A 608 -22.61 5.98 -7.74
C ALA A 608 -21.58 7.04 -7.31
N PHE A 609 -20.34 6.96 -7.82
CA PHE A 609 -19.33 7.98 -7.60
C PHE A 609 -19.70 9.32 -8.25
N SER A 610 -20.17 9.30 -9.50
CA SER A 610 -20.54 10.53 -10.22
C SER A 610 -21.68 11.27 -9.53
N ASP A 611 -22.69 10.54 -9.05
CA ASP A 611 -23.84 11.11 -8.34
C ASP A 611 -23.42 11.76 -7.02
N ALA A 612 -22.47 11.14 -6.31
CA ALA A 612 -21.99 11.64 -5.01
C ALA A 612 -20.94 12.75 -5.11
N LEU A 613 -20.05 12.69 -6.10
CA LEU A 613 -18.96 13.67 -6.28
C LEU A 613 -19.39 14.89 -7.09
N GLY A 614 -20.46 14.77 -7.87
CA GLY A 614 -20.99 15.83 -8.71
C GLY A 614 -20.13 16.12 -9.96
N PRO A 615 -20.59 17.06 -10.82
CA PRO A 615 -20.01 17.28 -12.14
C PRO A 615 -18.61 17.91 -12.12
N GLY A 616 -18.16 18.43 -10.98
CA GLY A 616 -16.83 19.03 -10.81
C GLY A 616 -15.70 18.01 -10.67
N VAL A 617 -16.02 16.72 -10.52
CA VAL A 617 -15.03 15.64 -10.40
C VAL A 617 -15.25 14.63 -11.52
N ARG A 618 -14.23 14.47 -12.37
CA ARG A 618 -14.25 13.48 -13.44
C ARG A 618 -13.92 12.09 -12.89
N ILE A 619 -14.80 11.12 -13.09
CA ILE A 619 -14.49 9.72 -12.79
C ILE A 619 -13.71 9.14 -13.97
N VAL A 620 -12.49 8.67 -13.71
CA VAL A 620 -11.60 8.10 -14.72
C VAL A 620 -11.40 6.62 -14.39
N PRO A 621 -12.09 5.70 -15.08
CA PRO A 621 -11.85 4.28 -14.91
C PRO A 621 -10.43 3.91 -15.31
N ILE A 622 -9.72 3.20 -14.44
CA ILE A 622 -8.39 2.64 -14.66
C ILE A 622 -8.53 1.12 -14.59
N THR A 623 -8.43 0.44 -15.74
CA THR A 623 -8.47 -1.02 -15.77
C THR A 623 -7.31 -1.57 -14.95
N CYS A 624 -7.62 -2.38 -13.94
CA CYS A 624 -6.64 -2.94 -13.00
C CYS A 624 -6.99 -4.38 -12.58
N GLY A 625 -7.70 -5.12 -13.44
CA GLY A 625 -8.18 -6.48 -13.14
C GLY A 625 -7.08 -7.48 -12.80
N GLU A 626 -5.90 -7.40 -13.43
CA GLU A 626 -4.74 -8.21 -13.03
C GLU A 626 -4.24 -7.86 -11.64
N SER A 627 -4.08 -6.57 -11.32
CA SER A 627 -3.67 -6.16 -9.98
C SER A 627 -4.66 -6.59 -8.90
N GLN A 628 -5.97 -6.50 -9.17
CA GLN A 628 -7.01 -6.92 -8.22
C GLN A 628 -6.93 -8.41 -7.88
N ARG A 629 -6.50 -9.25 -8.83
CA ARG A 629 -6.24 -10.68 -8.59
C ARG A 629 -5.00 -10.96 -7.74
N ARG A 630 -4.22 -9.94 -7.42
CA ARG A 630 -2.98 -10.04 -6.65
C ARG A 630 -3.05 -9.26 -5.34
N LEU A 631 -4.26 -9.02 -4.81
CA LEU A 631 -4.43 -8.26 -3.57
C LEU A 631 -3.97 -6.80 -3.73
N GLY A 632 -4.37 -6.10 -4.79
CA GLY A 632 -4.21 -4.64 -4.87
C GLY A 632 -5.03 -4.01 -5.98
N ALA A 633 -5.23 -2.69 -5.98
CA ALA A 633 -5.79 -2.00 -7.14
C ALA A 633 -4.94 -0.78 -7.53
N VAL A 634 -5.58 0.28 -8.01
CA VAL A 634 -4.90 1.50 -8.47
C VAL A 634 -4.09 2.12 -7.34
N ARG A 635 -4.69 2.23 -6.15
CA ARG A 635 -4.06 2.89 -5.01
C ARG A 635 -2.91 2.08 -4.44
N CYS A 636 -3.06 0.77 -4.24
CA CYS A 636 -1.95 -0.07 -3.77
C CYS A 636 -0.72 0.03 -4.70
N ALA A 637 -0.96 0.11 -6.01
CA ALA A 637 0.09 0.13 -7.02
C ALA A 637 0.83 1.48 -7.15
N VAL A 638 0.30 2.56 -6.57
CA VAL A 638 0.74 3.93 -6.87
C VAL A 638 0.73 4.82 -5.64
N ALA A 639 1.85 5.44 -5.32
CA ALA A 639 1.89 6.52 -4.33
C ALA A 639 1.72 7.88 -5.03
N ALA A 640 0.76 8.69 -4.58
CA ALA A 640 0.44 9.99 -5.17
C ALA A 640 0.83 11.16 -4.23
N TYR A 641 1.55 12.15 -4.77
CA TYR A 641 2.06 13.30 -4.03
C TYR A 641 1.36 14.57 -4.50
N GLN A 642 0.80 15.35 -3.58
CA GLN A 642 0.15 16.62 -3.90
C GLN A 642 1.16 17.61 -4.48
N GLY A 643 0.79 18.32 -5.55
CA GLY A 643 1.65 19.31 -6.18
C GLY A 643 2.01 20.45 -5.22
N THR A 644 3.23 20.95 -5.33
CA THR A 644 3.77 22.04 -4.48
C THR A 644 3.43 23.43 -5.00
N ALA A 645 2.32 23.58 -5.73
CA ALA A 645 1.88 24.90 -6.18
C ALA A 645 1.92 25.87 -4.99
N PRO A 646 2.49 27.08 -5.15
CA PRO A 646 2.71 27.97 -4.02
C PRO A 646 1.39 28.20 -3.29
N VAL A 647 1.32 27.78 -2.04
CA VAL A 647 0.19 28.08 -1.16
C VAL A 647 0.22 29.59 -0.97
N THR A 648 -0.70 30.29 -1.64
CA THR A 648 -0.99 31.69 -1.30
C THR A 648 -1.56 31.68 0.11
N VAL A 649 -0.70 31.94 1.09
CA VAL A 649 -1.13 32.17 2.48
C VAL A 649 -2.10 33.35 2.43
N PRO A 650 -3.36 33.21 2.88
CA PRO A 650 -4.25 34.35 3.00
C PRO A 650 -3.57 35.38 3.92
N PRO A 651 -3.55 36.68 3.57
CA PRO A 651 -3.06 37.69 4.49
C PRO A 651 -3.85 37.56 5.81
N GLY A 652 -3.12 37.38 6.91
CA GLY A 652 -3.68 36.99 8.20
C GLY A 652 -4.83 37.88 8.66
N GLY A 653 -5.88 37.22 9.14
CA GLY A 653 -6.89 37.80 10.03
C GLY A 653 -6.57 37.47 11.48
#